data_AF-I3MMR8-F1
#
_entry.id   AF-I3MMR8-F1
#
_cell.length_a   1.000
_cell.length_b   1.000
_cell.length_c   1.000
_cell.angle_alpha   90.00
_cell.angle_beta   90.00
_cell.angle_gamma   90.00
#
_symmetry.space_group_name_H-M   'P 1'
#
loop_
_entity.id
_entity.type
_entity.pdbx_description
1 polymer ?
#
loop_
_entity_poly.entity_id
_entity_poly.type
_entity_poly.pdbx_seq_one_letter_code
_entity_poly.pdbx_strand_id
1 'polypeptide(L)'
;AWSGVERIGMESLSPEGRPDHHHQGEASACWQLTVTVLEARRLRGHDLLSEADPYVILQLPTVPGTKFKTKTVTNSSHPVWNETFSFLIQSQVKNVLELSICDENLITKDDVCFRVFYDVSEVLPGKLLRKTFSLDPQRQEELDVEFLIEKMSSYPENLITNNVLVARELSCLNICLDRAGSTALTAGQDKLELELVLKGSYEDTQTSTLGTAPAFRFHYLAAQDAELSGHLRSSRSSGSNSDNSSGHLTVPLKSLAIGKEVTINVPTTNAPGVRLQLKADSCPKELPVRLGFDLCAEEEAFLSRRKQVVAKALKQALQLDRDLQEDEVPVVGIMAEGGGTRAMTSLYGHLLALQKLGLLDCVTYLSGISGATWAMAHLYWDPEWSQKDLEGPISHVREHLTKSKLSAFSPERLEIYRRELQLRAEQGHSTTIVDLWALVLESMLHGQVVDQKLSGQRTALERGQNPLPLYLSLNVKENNLDTFEFKEWVEFSPYEVGFLKYGGFIPPELFGSKFFMGQLMKRLPESQICFLEGIWSNIFSLNLLDTWYGLTCSEGDWKQHIKDKIQNVEKAPVASSATSSWMESSWLKSGSALAQAFKGFLTNRPLHQCEANFLHGLQLHRDYCNQKGFSTWSDFQLDPIPSRLTPQEPQLCLVDPAYFINTSFPSLLRPGRKMDLILSFNCSLNSPFEALQQSELYCKARGLPFPHVELSPEDQLQPKECYLFSDPTCPEAPVLLHFPLVNVSFKDYSAPGVKRSPAEIPAGQVDVTKDTSPYALCNMTYKKEDFDGLLRLSDYNVQNSQAAILQALRTVLKRRAPEARPSNAQM
;
A
#
# COMPACT_ATOMS: atom_id res chain seq x y z
N ALA A 1 -40.78 30.40 15.77
CA ALA A 1 -40.65 31.72 15.14
C ALA A 1 -39.29 32.31 15.49
N TRP A 2 -38.25 31.92 14.75
CA TRP A 2 -36.94 32.58 14.73
C TRP A 2 -36.46 32.49 13.27
N SER A 3 -36.48 33.64 12.62
CA SER A 3 -36.06 33.88 11.25
C SER A 3 -34.63 34.42 11.26
N GLY A 4 -33.74 33.85 10.46
CA GLY A 4 -32.42 34.43 10.17
C GLY A 4 -31.34 33.38 9.98
N VAL A 5 -31.04 33.03 8.73
CA VAL A 5 -29.69 32.57 8.34
C VAL A 5 -29.38 33.27 7.01
N GLU A 6 -28.51 34.26 7.11
CA GLU A 6 -27.90 34.96 5.98
C GLU A 6 -27.06 33.99 5.14
N ARG A 7 -27.19 34.11 3.82
CA ARG A 7 -26.30 33.48 2.85
C ARG A 7 -24.93 34.17 2.96
N ILE A 8 -23.94 33.46 3.52
CA ILE A 8 -22.53 33.81 3.31
C ILE A 8 -22.11 33.13 2.00
N GLY A 9 -21.67 33.96 1.06
CA GLY A 9 -21.28 33.55 -0.28
C GLY A 9 -20.08 32.61 -0.31
N MET A 10 -20.12 31.67 -1.25
CA MET A 10 -18.94 30.97 -1.75
C MET A 10 -17.98 32.02 -2.34
N GLU A 11 -16.97 32.41 -1.58
CA GLU A 11 -15.76 32.97 -2.17
C GLU A 11 -14.91 31.82 -2.70
N SER A 12 -14.71 31.86 -4.01
CA SER A 12 -13.78 31.02 -4.75
C SER A 12 -12.37 31.23 -4.21
N LEU A 13 -11.82 30.23 -3.53
CA LEU A 13 -10.38 30.12 -3.36
C LEU A 13 -9.78 29.79 -4.73
N SER A 14 -9.26 30.83 -5.39
CA SER A 14 -8.41 30.71 -6.56
C SER A 14 -7.14 29.93 -6.17
N PRO A 15 -6.66 28.95 -6.97
CA PRO A 15 -5.38 28.33 -6.72
C PRO A 15 -4.28 29.26 -7.24
N GLU A 16 -3.73 30.10 -6.38
CA GLU A 16 -2.45 30.77 -6.68
C GLU A 16 -1.32 29.72 -6.60
N GLY A 17 -0.74 29.44 -7.78
CA GLY A 17 0.65 28.99 -7.98
C GLY A 17 1.13 27.78 -7.19
N ARG A 18 0.75 26.57 -7.62
CA ARG A 18 1.57 25.37 -7.34
C ARG A 18 2.69 25.26 -8.39
N PRO A 19 3.95 24.98 -8.00
CA PRO A 19 5.05 24.85 -8.96
C PRO A 19 4.87 23.61 -9.82
N ASP A 20 5.17 23.75 -11.11
CA ASP A 20 5.00 22.77 -12.18
C ASP A 20 5.42 21.36 -11.77
N HIS A 21 4.46 20.44 -11.71
CA HIS A 21 4.74 19.02 -11.65
C HIS A 21 5.34 18.58 -13.00
N HIS A 22 6.57 18.09 -13.00
CA HIS A 22 7.22 17.49 -14.18
C HIS A 22 6.56 16.15 -14.54
N HIS A 23 5.31 16.18 -14.97
CA HIS A 23 4.69 15.07 -15.69
C HIS A 23 5.18 15.11 -17.13
N GLN A 24 5.77 14.00 -17.60
CA GLN A 24 6.08 13.87 -19.02
C GLN A 24 4.77 13.54 -19.75
N GLY A 25 4.10 14.58 -20.24
CA GLY A 25 2.99 14.43 -21.18
C GLY A 25 3.54 13.93 -22.51
N GLU A 26 3.15 12.72 -22.92
CA GLU A 26 3.58 12.12 -24.18
C GLU A 26 2.37 11.91 -25.08
N ALA A 27 2.41 12.48 -26.30
CA ALA A 27 1.42 12.19 -27.32
C ALA A 27 1.86 10.94 -28.10
N SER A 28 1.10 9.85 -28.03
CA SER A 28 1.44 8.59 -28.69
C SER A 28 0.28 7.99 -29.47
N ALA A 29 0.55 7.53 -30.70
CA ALA A 29 -0.45 6.92 -31.57
C ALA A 29 -0.84 5.50 -31.09
N CYS A 30 -2.14 5.20 -31.16
CA CYS A 30 -2.66 3.87 -30.96
C CYS A 30 -2.44 3.00 -32.20
N TRP A 31 -2.31 1.69 -32.00
CA TRP A 31 -2.14 0.69 -33.05
C TRP A 31 -3.31 -0.29 -33.03
N GLN A 32 -3.62 -0.89 -34.17
CA GLN A 32 -4.59 -1.97 -34.28
C GLN A 32 -3.83 -3.30 -34.24
N LEU A 33 -4.17 -4.14 -33.27
CA LEU A 33 -3.72 -5.53 -33.18
C LEU A 33 -4.83 -6.43 -33.71
N THR A 34 -4.57 -7.12 -34.81
CA THR A 34 -5.43 -8.16 -35.36
C THR A 34 -4.91 -9.52 -34.94
N VAL A 35 -5.78 -10.32 -34.34
CA VAL A 35 -5.48 -11.68 -33.85
C VAL A 35 -6.41 -12.66 -34.56
N THR A 36 -5.84 -13.57 -35.33
CA THR A 36 -6.57 -14.65 -36.01
C THR A 36 -6.28 -15.96 -35.30
N VAL A 37 -7.28 -16.50 -34.60
CA VAL A 37 -7.19 -17.81 -33.95
C VAL A 37 -7.49 -18.87 -35.00
N LEU A 38 -6.48 -19.66 -35.37
CA LEU A 38 -6.58 -20.61 -36.48
C LEU A 38 -7.18 -21.92 -36.00
N GLU A 39 -6.40 -22.69 -35.24
CA GLU A 39 -6.72 -24.05 -34.83
C GLU A 39 -5.96 -24.43 -33.56
N ALA A 40 -6.45 -25.45 -32.85
CA ALA A 40 -5.70 -26.13 -31.82
C ALA A 40 -5.60 -27.62 -32.14
N ARG A 41 -4.58 -28.29 -31.60
CA ARG A 41 -4.32 -29.70 -31.87
C ARG A 41 -4.13 -30.47 -30.58
N ARG A 42 -4.70 -31.68 -30.54
CA ARG A 42 -4.53 -32.70 -29.50
C ARG A 42 -5.10 -32.32 -28.14
N LEU A 43 -6.17 -31.51 -28.12
CA LEU A 43 -6.87 -31.14 -26.89
C LEU A 43 -7.56 -32.36 -26.26
N ARG A 44 -7.59 -32.43 -24.92
CA ARG A 44 -8.37 -33.44 -24.19
C ARG A 44 -9.81 -32.97 -23.92
N GLY A 45 -10.75 -33.89 -24.10
CA GLY A 45 -12.06 -33.81 -23.44
C GLY A 45 -11.94 -34.24 -21.97
N HIS A 46 -12.70 -33.59 -21.10
CA HIS A 46 -12.74 -33.95 -19.67
C HIS A 46 -13.50 -35.28 -19.42
N ASP A 47 -14.32 -35.72 -20.38
CA ASP A 47 -15.20 -36.88 -20.24
C ASP A 47 -14.64 -38.16 -20.88
N LEU A 48 -14.82 -39.29 -20.19
CA LEU A 48 -14.46 -40.64 -20.68
C LEU A 48 -15.27 -41.07 -21.93
N LEU A 49 -16.30 -40.32 -22.30
CA LEU A 49 -17.31 -40.68 -23.30
C LEU A 49 -17.50 -39.66 -24.44
N SER A 50 -16.85 -38.48 -24.39
CA SER A 50 -16.89 -37.45 -25.45
C SER A 50 -15.58 -36.69 -25.55
N GLU A 51 -15.27 -36.19 -26.75
CA GLU A 51 -14.19 -35.22 -26.97
C GLU A 51 -14.60 -33.84 -26.42
N ALA A 52 -13.65 -32.92 -26.29
CA ALA A 52 -13.92 -31.56 -25.80
C ALA A 52 -14.86 -30.78 -26.74
N ASP A 53 -15.57 -29.82 -26.18
CA ASP A 53 -16.29 -28.74 -26.87
C ASP A 53 -15.48 -27.42 -26.76
N PRO A 54 -14.32 -27.29 -27.43
CA PRO A 54 -13.39 -26.21 -27.16
C PRO A 54 -13.80 -24.87 -27.79
N TYR A 55 -13.50 -23.81 -27.05
CA TYR A 55 -13.49 -22.44 -27.55
C TYR A 55 -12.32 -21.65 -26.96
N VAL A 56 -11.94 -20.55 -27.62
CA VAL A 56 -10.85 -19.67 -27.18
C VAL A 56 -11.40 -18.34 -26.70
N ILE A 57 -10.96 -17.93 -25.51
CA ILE A 57 -11.15 -16.60 -24.95
C ILE A 57 -9.90 -15.78 -25.21
N LEU A 58 -10.09 -14.57 -25.75
CA LEU A 58 -9.03 -13.58 -25.90
C LEU A 58 -9.32 -12.40 -24.96
N GLN A 59 -8.34 -12.04 -24.14
CA GLN A 59 -8.42 -10.92 -23.20
C GLN A 59 -7.13 -10.11 -23.22
N LEU A 60 -7.27 -8.78 -23.18
CA LEU A 60 -6.14 -7.87 -23.09
C LEU A 60 -6.37 -6.92 -21.90
N PRO A 61 -5.63 -7.05 -20.77
CA PRO A 61 -5.87 -6.26 -19.56
C PRO A 61 -5.76 -4.75 -19.76
N THR A 62 -4.95 -4.31 -20.72
CA THR A 62 -4.80 -2.90 -21.09
C THR A 62 -5.99 -2.33 -21.89
N VAL A 63 -6.96 -3.18 -22.25
CA VAL A 63 -8.21 -2.82 -22.92
C VAL A 63 -9.37 -3.42 -22.11
N PRO A 64 -9.69 -2.81 -20.95
CA PRO A 64 -10.68 -3.35 -20.04
C PRO A 64 -12.05 -3.50 -20.71
N GLY A 65 -12.81 -4.51 -20.29
CA GLY A 65 -14.16 -4.80 -20.80
C GLY A 65 -14.20 -5.43 -22.20
N THR A 66 -13.08 -5.60 -22.88
CA THR A 66 -13.01 -6.28 -24.18
C THR A 66 -12.59 -7.73 -23.98
N LYS A 67 -13.56 -8.64 -24.08
CA LYS A 67 -13.35 -10.09 -24.08
C LYS A 67 -13.95 -10.65 -25.35
N PHE A 68 -13.14 -11.33 -26.16
CA PHE A 68 -13.63 -12.07 -27.32
C PHE A 68 -13.72 -13.56 -26.99
N LYS A 69 -14.73 -14.22 -27.56
CA LYS A 69 -14.93 -15.67 -27.51
C LYS A 69 -15.08 -16.15 -28.94
N THR A 70 -14.32 -17.17 -29.35
CA THR A 70 -14.59 -17.87 -30.61
C THR A 70 -15.89 -18.66 -30.51
N LYS A 71 -16.39 -19.17 -31.63
CA LYS A 71 -17.44 -20.18 -31.60
C LYS A 71 -16.93 -21.44 -30.90
N THR A 72 -17.81 -22.11 -30.17
CA THR A 72 -17.56 -23.45 -29.65
C THR A 72 -17.56 -24.44 -30.81
N VAL A 73 -16.52 -25.25 -30.91
CA VAL A 73 -16.48 -26.39 -31.84
C VAL A 73 -16.87 -27.63 -31.06
N THR A 74 -17.91 -28.32 -31.47
CA THR A 74 -18.44 -29.46 -30.68
C THR A 74 -17.65 -30.74 -30.94
N ASN A 75 -17.33 -31.48 -29.86
CA ASN A 75 -16.76 -32.82 -29.84
C ASN A 75 -15.54 -32.94 -30.77
N SER A 76 -14.53 -32.11 -30.52
CA SER A 76 -13.31 -32.06 -31.31
C SER A 76 -12.06 -31.81 -30.46
N SER A 77 -11.11 -32.74 -30.57
CA SER A 77 -9.73 -32.62 -30.07
C SER A 77 -8.80 -31.81 -30.99
N HIS A 78 -9.28 -31.42 -32.18
CA HIS A 78 -8.54 -30.66 -33.20
C HIS A 78 -9.41 -29.55 -33.81
N PRO A 79 -9.88 -28.59 -32.99
CA PRO A 79 -10.80 -27.56 -33.46
C PRO A 79 -10.12 -26.61 -34.45
N VAL A 80 -10.86 -26.19 -35.48
CA VAL A 80 -10.48 -25.13 -36.42
C VAL A 80 -11.51 -24.03 -36.33
N TRP A 81 -11.10 -22.85 -35.87
CA TRP A 81 -11.98 -21.68 -35.72
C TRP A 81 -11.84 -20.73 -36.90
N ASN A 82 -10.60 -20.38 -37.25
CA ASN A 82 -10.26 -19.37 -38.25
C ASN A 82 -11.03 -18.05 -38.04
N GLU A 83 -11.07 -17.57 -36.80
CA GLU A 83 -11.79 -16.36 -36.40
C GLU A 83 -10.81 -15.22 -36.12
N THR A 84 -11.14 -14.03 -36.61
CA THR A 84 -10.29 -12.83 -36.51
C THR A 84 -10.92 -11.79 -35.61
N PHE A 85 -10.13 -11.30 -34.66
CA PHE A 85 -10.50 -10.26 -33.70
C PHE A 85 -9.56 -9.07 -33.81
N SER A 86 -10.00 -7.90 -33.40
CA SER A 86 -9.18 -6.68 -33.41
C SER A 86 -9.24 -5.96 -32.08
N PHE A 87 -8.07 -5.54 -31.59
CA PHE A 87 -7.90 -4.70 -30.40
C PHE A 87 -7.25 -3.38 -30.81
N LEU A 88 -7.72 -2.28 -30.22
CA LEU A 88 -6.97 -1.03 -30.28
C LEU A 88 -6.02 -0.95 -29.06
N ILE A 89 -4.73 -0.98 -29.33
CA ILE A 89 -3.67 -1.03 -28.31
C ILE A 89 -2.86 0.26 -28.29
N GLN A 90 -2.29 0.60 -27.13
CA GLN A 90 -1.35 1.71 -27.01
C GLN A 90 0.08 1.18 -27.02
N SER A 91 0.93 1.71 -27.91
CA SER A 91 2.29 1.20 -28.13
C SER A 91 3.25 1.47 -26.97
N GLN A 92 2.96 2.47 -26.13
CA GLN A 92 3.78 2.81 -24.95
C GLN A 92 3.42 1.99 -23.71
N VAL A 93 2.39 1.15 -23.75
CA VAL A 93 2.04 0.27 -22.62
C VAL A 93 2.44 -1.17 -22.90
N LYS A 94 2.69 -1.93 -21.84
CA LYS A 94 2.98 -3.36 -21.91
C LYS A 94 1.68 -4.12 -22.18
N ASN A 95 1.49 -4.54 -23.44
CA ASN A 95 0.31 -5.29 -23.87
C ASN A 95 0.63 -6.79 -23.85
N VAL A 96 0.07 -7.52 -22.88
CA VAL A 96 0.19 -8.98 -22.79
C VAL A 96 -1.17 -9.60 -23.03
N LEU A 97 -1.33 -10.26 -24.17
CA LEU A 97 -2.55 -10.94 -24.58
C LEU A 97 -2.69 -12.26 -23.80
N GLU A 98 -3.85 -12.47 -23.21
CA GLU A 98 -4.24 -13.73 -22.59
C GLU A 98 -5.13 -14.52 -23.55
N LEU A 99 -4.69 -15.74 -23.85
CA LEU A 99 -5.39 -16.72 -24.66
C LEU A 99 -5.75 -17.90 -23.75
N SER A 100 -7.04 -18.13 -23.51
CA SER A 100 -7.51 -19.27 -22.71
C SER A 100 -8.34 -20.21 -23.56
N ILE A 101 -7.99 -21.50 -23.58
CA ILE A 101 -8.82 -22.55 -24.18
C ILE A 101 -9.71 -23.12 -23.08
N CYS A 102 -11.01 -23.13 -23.32
CA CYS A 102 -12.03 -23.61 -22.40
C CYS A 102 -12.85 -24.72 -23.06
N ASP A 103 -13.31 -25.67 -22.25
CA ASP A 103 -14.24 -26.73 -22.63
C ASP A 103 -15.66 -26.34 -22.18
N GLU A 104 -16.61 -26.21 -23.12
CA GLU A 104 -17.98 -25.77 -22.81
C GLU A 104 -18.77 -26.91 -22.16
N ASN A 105 -19.16 -26.75 -20.90
CA ASN A 105 -19.89 -27.76 -20.15
C ASN A 105 -21.33 -27.30 -19.86
N LEU A 106 -22.33 -28.12 -20.22
CA LEU A 106 -23.75 -27.77 -20.05
C LEU A 106 -24.23 -27.79 -18.58
N ILE A 107 -23.46 -28.38 -17.65
CA ILE A 107 -23.90 -28.67 -16.26
C ILE A 107 -22.95 -28.06 -15.20
N THR A 108 -21.64 -28.01 -15.46
CA THR A 108 -20.61 -27.44 -14.57
C THR A 108 -20.06 -26.14 -15.16
N LYS A 109 -19.34 -25.33 -14.36
CA LYS A 109 -18.59 -24.19 -14.91
C LYS A 109 -17.55 -24.74 -15.91
N ASP A 110 -17.44 -24.09 -17.07
CA ASP A 110 -16.43 -24.41 -18.08
C ASP A 110 -15.03 -24.49 -17.47
N ASP A 111 -14.35 -25.60 -17.72
CA ASP A 111 -12.99 -25.80 -17.23
C ASP A 111 -12.00 -25.12 -18.19
N VAL A 112 -11.10 -24.29 -17.63
CA VAL A 112 -10.01 -23.72 -18.40
C VAL A 112 -8.96 -24.81 -18.60
N CYS A 113 -8.86 -25.34 -19.82
CA CYS A 113 -7.89 -26.38 -20.15
C CYS A 113 -6.47 -25.80 -20.13
N PHE A 114 -6.27 -24.65 -20.79
CA PHE A 114 -4.95 -24.02 -20.93
C PHE A 114 -5.06 -22.51 -20.98
N ARG A 115 -4.00 -21.84 -20.53
CA ARG A 115 -3.84 -20.39 -20.58
C ARG A 115 -2.45 -20.01 -21.04
N VAL A 116 -2.37 -19.15 -22.04
CA VAL A 116 -1.13 -18.62 -22.60
C VAL A 116 -1.11 -17.11 -22.44
N PHE A 117 0.03 -16.58 -22.01
CA PHE A 117 0.31 -15.15 -21.96
C PHE A 117 1.31 -14.80 -23.06
N TYR A 118 0.93 -13.89 -23.95
CA TYR A 118 1.76 -13.49 -25.09
C TYR A 118 2.03 -11.99 -25.09
N ASP A 119 3.32 -11.63 -25.00
CA ASP A 119 3.75 -10.25 -25.13
C ASP A 119 3.73 -9.83 -26.61
N VAL A 120 2.77 -8.97 -26.97
CA VAL A 120 2.55 -8.59 -28.36
C VAL A 120 3.64 -7.65 -28.89
N SER A 121 4.56 -7.17 -28.03
CA SER A 121 5.72 -6.38 -28.46
C SER A 121 6.69 -7.16 -29.36
N GLU A 122 6.62 -8.49 -29.36
CA GLU A 122 7.34 -9.35 -30.32
C GLU A 122 6.85 -9.16 -31.77
N VAL A 123 5.62 -8.69 -31.97
CA VAL A 123 5.00 -8.54 -33.30
C VAL A 123 5.46 -7.23 -33.93
N LEU A 124 6.23 -7.32 -35.02
CA LEU A 124 6.70 -6.14 -35.74
C LEU A 124 5.57 -5.50 -36.56
N PRO A 125 5.40 -4.16 -36.51
CA PRO A 125 4.35 -3.48 -37.29
C PRO A 125 4.43 -3.78 -38.80
N GLY A 126 3.29 -4.07 -39.42
CA GLY A 126 3.15 -4.39 -40.84
C GLY A 126 3.62 -5.78 -41.26
N LYS A 127 4.09 -6.62 -40.33
CA LYS A 127 4.50 -8.01 -40.61
C LYS A 127 3.52 -8.97 -39.95
N LEU A 128 2.92 -9.86 -40.76
CA LEU A 128 2.14 -10.98 -40.25
C LEU A 128 3.07 -11.96 -39.53
N LEU A 129 2.80 -12.23 -38.26
CA LEU A 129 3.52 -13.21 -37.46
C LEU A 129 2.60 -14.38 -37.14
N ARG A 130 2.95 -15.58 -37.63
CA ARG A 130 2.30 -16.82 -37.21
C ARG A 130 3.08 -17.42 -36.03
N LYS A 131 2.38 -17.74 -34.94
CA LYS A 131 2.94 -18.34 -33.73
C LYS A 131 2.18 -19.63 -33.41
N THR A 132 2.94 -20.67 -33.06
CA THR A 132 2.40 -21.90 -32.49
C THR A 132 2.78 -21.93 -31.01
N PHE A 133 1.79 -21.90 -30.13
CA PHE A 133 1.99 -22.01 -28.70
C PHE A 133 1.94 -23.48 -28.29
N SER A 134 3.02 -23.99 -27.70
CA SER A 134 3.01 -25.29 -27.05
C SER A 134 2.43 -25.12 -25.65
N LEU A 135 1.30 -25.79 -25.39
CA LEU A 135 0.54 -25.68 -24.15
C LEU A 135 1.09 -26.64 -23.08
N ASP A 136 1.44 -27.86 -23.49
CA ASP A 136 2.14 -28.87 -22.69
C ASP A 136 3.24 -29.53 -23.53
N PRO A 137 4.54 -29.34 -23.20
CA PRO A 137 5.65 -29.93 -23.95
C PRO A 137 5.70 -31.46 -23.91
N GLN A 138 5.17 -32.09 -22.85
CA GLN A 138 5.14 -33.55 -22.71
C GLN A 138 3.98 -34.15 -23.53
N ARG A 139 2.91 -33.38 -23.74
CA ARG A 139 1.66 -33.86 -24.36
C ARG A 139 1.44 -33.35 -25.78
N GLN A 140 2.29 -32.43 -26.24
CA GLN A 140 2.28 -31.90 -27.61
C GLN A 140 0.96 -31.22 -28.00
N GLU A 141 0.26 -30.63 -27.02
CA GLU A 141 -0.90 -29.77 -27.25
C GLU A 141 -0.45 -28.41 -27.78
N GLU A 142 -1.10 -27.95 -28.84
CA GLU A 142 -0.66 -26.78 -29.59
C GLU A 142 -1.83 -25.87 -29.97
N LEU A 143 -1.58 -24.56 -30.01
CA LEU A 143 -2.51 -23.53 -30.48
C LEU A 143 -1.81 -22.66 -31.53
N ASP A 144 -2.37 -22.59 -32.74
CA ASP A 144 -1.89 -21.74 -33.83
C ASP A 144 -2.66 -20.41 -33.88
N VAL A 145 -1.90 -19.31 -33.88
CA VAL A 145 -2.45 -17.96 -33.91
C VAL A 145 -1.62 -17.10 -34.87
N GLU A 146 -2.29 -16.24 -35.63
CA GLU A 146 -1.66 -15.22 -36.45
C GLU A 146 -1.90 -13.83 -35.85
N PHE A 147 -0.85 -13.00 -35.89
CA PHE A 147 -0.84 -11.65 -35.35
C PHE A 147 -0.43 -10.65 -36.44
N LEU A 148 -1.15 -9.54 -36.53
CA LEU A 148 -0.78 -8.41 -37.36
C LEU A 148 -0.96 -7.12 -36.55
N ILE A 149 0.05 -6.25 -36.57
CA ILE A 149 -0.02 -4.93 -35.95
C ILE A 149 0.05 -3.86 -37.03
N GLU A 150 -0.91 -2.95 -37.03
CA GLU A 150 -0.99 -1.83 -37.97
C GLU A 150 -1.06 -0.50 -37.22
N LYS A 151 -0.33 0.50 -37.72
CA LYS A 151 -0.38 1.84 -37.13
C LYS A 151 -1.65 2.54 -37.59
N MET A 152 -2.46 3.01 -36.64
CA MET A 152 -3.66 3.77 -36.97
C MET A 152 -3.28 5.23 -37.25
N SER A 153 -3.95 5.85 -38.23
CA SER A 153 -3.82 7.28 -38.53
C SER A 153 -4.68 8.17 -37.63
N SER A 154 -5.22 7.64 -36.53
CA SER A 154 -6.06 8.38 -35.59
C SER A 154 -5.25 9.43 -34.82
N TYR A 155 -5.95 10.38 -34.19
CA TYR A 155 -5.34 11.37 -33.30
C TYR A 155 -4.53 10.66 -32.20
N PRO A 156 -3.32 11.16 -31.85
CA PRO A 156 -2.51 10.58 -30.80
C PRO A 156 -3.19 10.74 -29.45
N GLU A 157 -3.05 9.72 -28.59
CA GLU A 157 -3.53 9.73 -27.22
C GLU A 157 -2.54 10.50 -26.34
N ASN A 158 -3.05 11.33 -25.42
CA ASN A 158 -2.23 12.06 -24.46
C ASN A 158 -2.01 11.18 -23.22
N LEU A 159 -0.78 10.68 -23.07
CA LEU A 159 -0.36 9.84 -21.96
C LEU A 159 0.38 10.66 -20.90
N ILE A 160 0.27 10.24 -19.64
CA ILE A 160 1.10 10.76 -18.54
C ILE A 160 1.85 9.58 -17.94
N THR A 161 3.18 9.69 -17.83
CA THR A 161 4.00 8.57 -17.37
C THR A 161 5.22 9.01 -16.57
N ASN A 162 5.70 8.11 -15.70
CA ASN A 162 7.02 8.13 -15.06
C ASN A 162 7.95 7.05 -15.64
N ASN A 163 7.69 6.58 -16.87
CA ASN A 163 8.33 5.47 -17.57
C ASN A 163 8.08 4.06 -16.97
N VAL A 164 7.30 3.95 -15.89
CA VAL A 164 6.88 2.68 -15.28
C VAL A 164 5.36 2.56 -15.28
N LEU A 165 4.67 3.54 -14.71
CA LEU A 165 3.21 3.68 -14.76
C LEU A 165 2.82 4.61 -15.90
N VAL A 166 1.70 4.30 -16.55
CA VAL A 166 1.08 5.10 -17.61
C VAL A 166 -0.38 5.34 -17.25
N ALA A 167 -0.74 6.61 -17.10
CA ALA A 167 -2.12 7.05 -17.11
C ALA A 167 -2.54 7.30 -18.56
N ARG A 168 -3.54 6.55 -19.00
CA ARG A 168 -4.18 6.65 -20.32
C ARG A 168 -5.16 7.81 -20.34
N GLU A 169 -5.49 8.29 -21.54
CA GLU A 169 -6.43 9.39 -21.69
C GLU A 169 -7.85 8.94 -21.32
N LEU A 170 -8.48 9.65 -20.40
CA LEU A 170 -9.82 9.36 -19.91
C LEU A 170 -10.86 10.29 -20.54
N SER A 171 -11.97 9.71 -20.95
CA SER A 171 -13.20 10.42 -21.28
C SER A 171 -14.27 10.15 -20.23
N CYS A 172 -15.12 11.13 -19.99
CA CYS A 172 -16.29 10.99 -19.14
C CYS A 172 -17.58 11.12 -19.97
N LEU A 173 -18.51 10.19 -19.77
CA LEU A 173 -19.84 10.24 -20.36
C LEU A 173 -20.84 10.61 -19.26
N ASN A 174 -21.42 11.79 -19.35
CA ASN A 174 -22.51 12.23 -18.48
C ASN A 174 -23.84 11.90 -19.16
N ILE A 175 -24.74 11.26 -18.42
CA ILE A 175 -26.07 10.86 -18.92
C ILE A 175 -27.12 11.43 -17.97
N CYS A 176 -27.94 12.34 -18.48
CA CYS A 176 -29.01 12.98 -17.73
C CYS A 176 -30.38 12.50 -18.25
N LEU A 177 -31.34 12.37 -17.35
CA LEU A 177 -32.73 12.09 -17.72
C LEU A 177 -33.43 13.40 -18.13
N ASP A 178 -33.90 13.50 -19.37
CA ASP A 178 -34.70 14.66 -19.80
C ASP A 178 -36.13 14.54 -19.23
N ARG A 179 -36.37 15.26 -18.13
CA ARG A 179 -37.66 15.33 -17.43
C ARG A 179 -38.71 16.15 -18.17
N ALA A 180 -38.32 17.07 -19.05
CA ALA A 180 -39.24 17.95 -19.77
C ALA A 180 -39.85 17.26 -21.00
N GLY A 181 -39.13 16.31 -21.59
CA GLY A 181 -39.56 15.54 -22.77
C GLY A 181 -40.17 14.16 -22.46
N SER A 182 -40.00 13.62 -21.25
CA SER A 182 -40.42 12.27 -20.90
C SER A 182 -41.89 12.23 -20.45
N THR A 183 -42.81 11.93 -21.37
CA THR A 183 -44.25 11.74 -21.09
C THR A 183 -44.57 10.51 -20.22
N ALA A 184 -43.55 9.72 -19.83
CA ALA A 184 -43.68 8.51 -19.01
C ALA A 184 -43.83 8.79 -17.50
N LEU A 185 -43.56 10.01 -17.03
CA LEU A 185 -43.58 10.34 -15.60
C LEU A 185 -44.99 10.63 -15.02
N THR A 186 -46.04 10.64 -15.86
CA THR A 186 -47.38 11.14 -15.46
C THR A 186 -48.46 10.08 -15.20
N ALA A 187 -48.16 8.78 -15.16
CA ALA A 187 -49.15 7.79 -14.72
C ALA A 187 -48.53 6.52 -14.12
N GLY A 188 -48.38 6.47 -12.78
CA GLY A 188 -48.35 5.22 -12.00
C GLY A 188 -47.28 4.16 -12.33
N GLN A 189 -46.08 4.54 -12.77
CA GLN A 189 -44.99 3.62 -13.12
C GLN A 189 -43.78 3.67 -12.15
N ASP A 190 -44.03 3.63 -10.85
CA ASP A 190 -43.00 3.69 -9.78
C ASP A 190 -42.06 2.44 -9.70
N LYS A 191 -41.92 1.63 -10.77
CA LYS A 191 -41.20 0.35 -10.74
C LYS A 191 -40.40 -0.01 -12.01
N LEU A 192 -40.07 0.98 -12.84
CA LEU A 192 -39.12 0.78 -13.95
C LEU A 192 -37.70 1.09 -13.50
N GLU A 193 -36.80 0.13 -13.71
CA GLU A 193 -35.36 0.26 -13.44
C GLU A 193 -34.62 0.45 -14.77
N LEU A 194 -33.87 1.54 -14.89
CA LEU A 194 -32.99 1.81 -16.02
C LEU A 194 -31.61 1.21 -15.70
N GLU A 195 -31.15 0.28 -16.54
CA GLU A 195 -29.79 -0.26 -16.50
C GLU A 195 -29.02 0.25 -17.72
N LEU A 196 -27.88 0.89 -17.43
CA LEU A 196 -26.93 1.41 -18.39
C LEU A 196 -25.63 0.63 -18.26
N VAL A 197 -25.14 0.10 -19.36
CA VAL A 197 -23.91 -0.70 -19.40
C VAL A 197 -22.95 -0.04 -20.38
N LEU A 198 -21.74 0.27 -19.92
CA LEU A 198 -20.63 0.72 -20.74
C LEU A 198 -19.44 -0.18 -20.44
N LYS A 199 -19.29 -1.28 -21.19
CA LYS A 199 -18.20 -2.23 -20.97
C LYS A 199 -16.84 -1.58 -21.15
N GLY A 200 -15.97 -1.79 -20.17
CA GLY A 200 -14.62 -1.22 -20.14
C GLY A 200 -14.50 0.13 -19.43
N SER A 201 -15.64 0.71 -19.04
CA SER A 201 -15.64 1.82 -18.09
C SER A 201 -15.34 1.35 -16.66
N TYR A 202 -14.93 2.29 -15.80
CA TYR A 202 -14.72 2.03 -14.38
C TYR A 202 -15.99 1.50 -13.70
N GLU A 203 -17.14 2.11 -14.01
CA GLU A 203 -18.42 1.75 -13.40
C GLU A 203 -19.00 0.46 -13.98
N ASP A 204 -18.63 0.11 -15.23
CA ASP A 204 -19.15 -0.98 -16.06
C ASP A 204 -20.67 -0.95 -16.27
N THR A 205 -21.45 -1.11 -15.20
CA THR A 205 -22.91 -1.17 -15.19
C THR A 205 -23.48 -0.30 -14.06
N GLN A 206 -24.44 0.57 -14.38
CA GLN A 206 -25.18 1.36 -13.40
C GLN A 206 -26.68 1.14 -13.56
N THR A 207 -27.37 0.89 -12.45
CA THR A 207 -28.83 0.76 -12.43
C THR A 207 -29.46 1.84 -11.56
N SER A 208 -30.66 2.30 -11.93
CA SER A 208 -31.46 3.17 -11.08
C SER A 208 -32.95 3.09 -11.37
N THR A 209 -33.76 3.27 -10.33
CA THR A 209 -35.22 3.41 -10.45
C THR A 209 -35.59 4.78 -11.02
N LEU A 210 -36.51 4.78 -12.00
CA LEU A 210 -37.04 6.02 -12.57
C LEU A 210 -37.72 6.86 -11.48
N GLY A 211 -37.22 8.08 -11.27
CA GLY A 211 -37.71 9.03 -10.26
C GLY A 211 -36.63 9.47 -9.26
N THR A 212 -35.66 8.60 -8.98
CA THR A 212 -34.67 8.80 -7.90
C THR A 212 -33.30 9.27 -8.40
N ALA A 213 -32.86 8.87 -9.60
CA ALA A 213 -31.59 9.33 -10.17
C ALA A 213 -31.72 10.58 -11.06
N PRO A 214 -30.93 11.63 -10.82
CA PRO A 214 -30.88 12.80 -11.70
C PRO A 214 -29.84 12.66 -12.83
N ALA A 215 -28.75 11.92 -12.65
CA ALA A 215 -27.67 11.77 -13.63
C ALA A 215 -26.79 10.52 -13.37
N PHE A 216 -26.20 9.97 -14.44
CA PHE A 216 -25.18 8.92 -14.41
C PHE A 216 -23.87 9.46 -15.00
N ARG A 217 -22.74 8.93 -14.54
CA ARG A 217 -21.42 9.27 -15.07
C ARG A 217 -20.62 7.99 -15.28
N PHE A 218 -20.02 7.85 -16.46
CA PHE A 218 -19.10 6.76 -16.76
C PHE A 218 -17.72 7.29 -17.13
N HIS A 219 -16.67 6.64 -16.65
CA HIS A 219 -15.28 6.95 -16.98
C HIS A 219 -14.67 5.81 -17.79
N TYR A 220 -14.20 6.11 -19.00
CA TYR A 220 -13.68 5.11 -19.94
C TYR A 220 -12.48 5.66 -20.72
N LEU A 221 -11.68 4.76 -21.29
CA LEU A 221 -10.51 5.13 -22.09
C LEU A 221 -10.96 5.86 -23.36
N ALA A 222 -10.40 7.04 -23.64
CA ALA A 222 -10.76 7.86 -24.79
C ALA A 222 -10.52 7.15 -26.13
N ALA A 223 -9.47 6.31 -26.18
CA ALA A 223 -9.14 5.53 -27.36
C ALA A 223 -10.07 4.31 -27.56
N GLN A 224 -10.85 3.89 -26.56
CA GLN A 224 -11.61 2.66 -26.65
C GLN A 224 -12.83 2.78 -27.59
N ASP A 225 -13.02 1.75 -28.41
CA ASP A 225 -14.24 1.53 -29.20
C ASP A 225 -15.36 1.02 -28.29
N ALA A 226 -15.88 1.91 -27.46
CA ALA A 226 -16.90 1.59 -26.48
C ALA A 226 -18.32 1.88 -27.00
N GLU A 227 -19.27 1.06 -26.56
CA GLU A 227 -20.69 1.21 -26.85
C GLU A 227 -21.46 1.29 -25.53
N LEU A 228 -22.30 2.31 -25.39
CA LEU A 228 -23.26 2.38 -24.30
C LEU A 228 -24.48 1.56 -24.69
N SER A 229 -24.86 0.59 -23.87
CA SER A 229 -26.16 -0.06 -23.95
C SER A 229 -27.09 0.39 -22.82
N GLY A 230 -28.37 0.53 -23.15
CA GLY A 230 -29.39 0.95 -22.21
C GLY A 230 -30.64 0.08 -22.34
N HIS A 231 -31.18 -0.34 -21.21
CA HIS A 231 -32.42 -1.11 -21.16
C HIS A 231 -33.25 -0.78 -19.92
N LEU A 232 -34.56 -0.99 -20.05
CA LEU A 232 -35.54 -0.77 -18.99
C LEU A 232 -36.09 -2.12 -18.52
N ARG A 233 -35.96 -2.39 -17.22
CA ARG A 233 -36.50 -3.59 -16.55
C ARG A 233 -37.74 -3.23 -15.73
N SER A 234 -38.72 -4.14 -15.72
CA SER A 234 -39.89 -4.05 -14.85
C SER A 234 -39.76 -5.05 -13.71
N SER A 235 -40.05 -4.63 -12.48
CA SER A 235 -39.87 -5.46 -11.27
C SER A 235 -40.77 -6.72 -11.19
N ARG A 236 -41.55 -7.09 -12.22
CA ARG A 236 -42.50 -8.22 -12.21
C ARG A 236 -41.96 -9.51 -12.86
N SER A 237 -40.73 -9.55 -13.38
CA SER A 237 -40.14 -10.75 -13.99
C SER A 237 -39.08 -11.40 -13.10
N SER A 238 -39.49 -12.05 -12.01
CA SER A 238 -38.63 -12.95 -11.21
C SER A 238 -39.01 -14.42 -11.40
N GLY A 239 -39.53 -14.78 -12.58
CA GLY A 239 -39.95 -16.14 -12.91
C GLY A 239 -39.53 -16.50 -14.33
N SER A 240 -38.87 -17.65 -14.46
CA SER A 240 -38.46 -18.31 -15.69
C SER A 240 -39.48 -18.19 -16.84
N ASN A 241 -38.96 -17.90 -18.04
CA ASN A 241 -39.61 -17.88 -19.36
C ASN A 241 -40.70 -16.81 -19.62
N SER A 242 -40.27 -15.66 -20.15
CA SER A 242 -40.89 -15.04 -21.35
C SER A 242 -40.00 -13.93 -21.93
N ASP A 243 -39.51 -14.16 -23.14
CA ASP A 243 -39.04 -13.14 -24.08
C ASP A 243 -40.18 -12.17 -24.40
N ASN A 244 -40.27 -11.09 -23.65
CA ASN A 244 -40.87 -9.85 -24.14
C ASN A 244 -39.81 -8.77 -23.97
N SER A 245 -38.86 -8.75 -24.91
CA SER A 245 -37.73 -7.82 -24.95
C SER A 245 -38.23 -6.38 -24.90
N SER A 246 -38.08 -5.74 -23.73
CA SER A 246 -38.05 -4.28 -23.66
C SER A 246 -36.90 -3.80 -24.57
N GLY A 247 -37.17 -2.83 -25.43
CA GLY A 247 -36.26 -2.51 -26.52
C GLY A 247 -34.87 -2.10 -26.01
N HIS A 248 -33.85 -2.68 -26.63
CA HIS A 248 -32.44 -2.45 -26.33
C HIS A 248 -31.92 -1.28 -27.16
N LEU A 249 -31.29 -0.30 -26.51
CA LEU A 249 -30.58 0.78 -27.19
C LEU A 249 -29.08 0.52 -27.11
N THR A 250 -28.36 0.68 -28.22
CA THR A 250 -26.90 0.69 -28.27
C THR A 250 -26.42 1.94 -28.97
N VAL A 251 -25.45 2.62 -28.37
CA VAL A 251 -24.92 3.89 -28.85
C VAL A 251 -23.39 3.79 -28.93
N PRO A 252 -22.80 3.78 -30.13
CA PRO A 252 -21.35 3.77 -30.28
C PRO A 252 -20.78 5.14 -29.89
N LEU A 253 -19.84 5.17 -28.94
CA LEU A 253 -19.33 6.45 -28.41
C LEU A 253 -18.50 7.23 -29.44
N LYS A 254 -17.90 6.56 -30.43
CA LYS A 254 -17.25 7.21 -31.59
C LYS A 254 -18.17 8.15 -32.37
N SER A 255 -19.49 7.95 -32.30
CA SER A 255 -20.47 8.82 -32.96
C SER A 255 -20.71 10.12 -32.19
N LEU A 256 -20.33 10.19 -30.91
CA LEU A 256 -20.48 11.36 -30.06
C LEU A 256 -19.26 12.26 -30.21
N ALA A 257 -19.46 13.45 -30.78
CA ALA A 257 -18.42 14.46 -30.79
C ALA A 257 -18.20 14.99 -29.36
N ILE A 258 -16.95 15.07 -28.92
CA ILE A 258 -16.57 15.60 -27.61
C ILE A 258 -17.19 16.99 -27.41
N GLY A 259 -17.81 17.21 -26.26
CA GLY A 259 -18.48 18.43 -25.86
C GLY A 259 -19.87 18.65 -26.47
N LYS A 260 -20.34 17.79 -27.40
CA LYS A 260 -21.69 17.87 -27.95
C LYS A 260 -22.67 17.01 -27.18
N GLU A 261 -23.87 17.56 -26.98
CA GLU A 261 -24.96 16.87 -26.33
C GLU A 261 -25.85 16.17 -27.36
N VAL A 262 -26.16 14.89 -27.11
CA VAL A 262 -26.98 14.04 -27.97
C VAL A 262 -28.15 13.51 -27.16
N THR A 263 -29.37 13.67 -27.67
CA THR A 263 -30.59 13.15 -27.03
C THR A 263 -31.01 11.85 -27.70
N ILE A 264 -31.28 10.83 -26.90
CA ILE A 264 -31.63 9.50 -27.38
C ILE A 264 -32.83 8.97 -26.59
N ASN A 265 -33.70 8.22 -27.26
CA ASN A 265 -34.91 7.66 -26.67
C ASN A 265 -34.72 6.16 -26.42
N VAL A 266 -34.84 5.73 -25.17
CA VAL A 266 -34.87 4.31 -24.79
C VAL A 266 -36.31 3.81 -24.96
N PRO A 267 -36.57 2.89 -25.90
CA PRO A 267 -37.91 2.39 -26.17
C PRO A 267 -38.47 1.55 -25.00
N THR A 268 -39.77 1.63 -24.78
CA THR A 268 -40.49 0.83 -23.78
C THR A 268 -41.60 0.03 -24.46
N THR A 269 -41.84 -1.20 -23.99
CA THR A 269 -42.80 -2.12 -24.61
C THR A 269 -44.26 -1.67 -24.45
N ASN A 270 -44.56 -0.85 -23.43
CA ASN A 270 -45.94 -0.45 -23.07
C ASN A 270 -46.05 1.03 -22.59
N ALA A 271 -45.11 1.90 -22.93
CA ALA A 271 -45.09 3.31 -22.49
C ALA A 271 -44.45 4.22 -23.57
N PRO A 272 -44.53 5.56 -23.47
CA PRO A 272 -43.62 6.42 -24.22
C PRO A 272 -42.18 6.20 -23.73
N GLY A 273 -41.23 6.17 -24.67
CA GLY A 273 -39.81 5.94 -24.37
C GLY A 273 -39.22 7.01 -23.43
N VAL A 274 -38.15 6.63 -22.74
CA VAL A 274 -37.43 7.51 -21.81
C VAL A 274 -36.37 8.29 -22.58
N ARG A 275 -36.36 9.62 -22.46
CA ARG A 275 -35.35 10.45 -23.13
C ARG A 275 -34.10 10.61 -22.25
N LEU A 276 -32.95 10.31 -22.81
CA LEU A 276 -31.64 10.50 -22.20
C LEU A 276 -30.87 11.56 -22.96
N GLN A 277 -30.24 12.48 -22.25
CA GLN A 277 -29.26 13.43 -22.76
C GLN A 277 -27.86 12.91 -22.42
N LEU A 278 -27.04 12.72 -23.45
CA LEU A 278 -25.69 12.21 -23.31
C LEU A 278 -24.70 13.29 -23.72
N LYS A 279 -23.67 13.49 -22.90
CA LYS A 279 -22.57 14.39 -23.20
C LYS A 279 -21.26 13.72 -22.85
N ALA A 280 -20.41 13.52 -23.86
CA ALA A 280 -19.05 13.04 -23.69
C ALA A 280 -18.10 14.24 -23.54
N ASP A 281 -17.36 14.31 -22.45
CA ASP A 281 -16.37 15.34 -22.15
C ASP A 281 -15.00 14.70 -21.85
N SER A 282 -13.91 15.41 -22.12
CA SER A 282 -12.56 14.98 -21.72
C SER A 282 -12.38 15.15 -20.21
N CYS A 283 -11.76 14.18 -19.54
CA CYS A 283 -11.41 14.33 -18.13
C CYS A 283 -10.27 15.35 -17.93
N PRO A 284 -10.13 15.95 -16.73
CA PRO A 284 -9.00 16.81 -16.41
C PRO A 284 -7.67 16.09 -16.65
N LYS A 285 -6.67 16.84 -17.15
CA LYS A 285 -5.32 16.31 -17.40
C LYS A 285 -4.47 16.20 -16.14
N GLU A 286 -4.82 16.93 -15.08
CA GLU A 286 -4.10 16.90 -13.81
C GLU A 286 -4.49 15.65 -13.02
N LEU A 287 -3.49 14.91 -12.55
CA LEU A 287 -3.69 13.66 -11.81
C LEU A 287 -3.51 13.90 -10.32
N PRO A 288 -4.51 13.56 -9.49
CA PRO A 288 -4.32 13.48 -8.04
C PRO A 288 -3.23 12.48 -7.60
N VAL A 289 -2.93 11.47 -8.43
CA VAL A 289 -1.81 10.55 -8.22
C VAL A 289 -0.55 11.13 -8.86
N ARG A 290 0.45 11.44 -8.04
CA ARG A 290 1.78 11.86 -8.47
C ARG A 290 2.55 10.66 -9.00
N LEU A 291 3.00 10.75 -10.25
CA LEU A 291 3.86 9.76 -10.90
C LEU A 291 5.30 10.31 -10.97
N GLY A 292 6.21 9.74 -10.18
CA GLY A 292 7.63 10.09 -10.16
C GLY A 292 8.43 9.32 -9.10
N PHE A 293 9.71 9.09 -9.37
CA PHE A 293 10.63 8.39 -8.43
C PHE A 293 11.37 9.34 -7.49
N ASP A 294 11.44 10.62 -7.82
CA ASP A 294 12.04 11.66 -6.98
C ASP A 294 11.14 12.02 -5.79
N LEU A 295 11.70 12.83 -4.88
CA LEU A 295 10.98 13.36 -3.72
C LEU A 295 9.88 14.32 -4.19
N CYS A 296 8.80 14.45 -3.41
CA CYS A 296 7.81 15.48 -3.67
C CYS A 296 8.36 16.87 -3.30
N ALA A 297 7.76 17.91 -3.89
CA ALA A 297 8.17 19.30 -3.65
C ALA A 297 8.08 19.68 -2.15
N GLU A 298 7.10 19.14 -1.42
CA GLU A 298 6.96 19.37 0.01
C GLU A 298 8.10 18.76 0.83
N GLU A 299 8.57 17.56 0.46
CA GLU A 299 9.73 16.93 1.11
C GLU A 299 11.03 17.68 0.76
N GLU A 300 11.22 18.13 -0.47
CA GLU A 300 12.36 18.96 -0.86
C GLU A 300 12.39 20.30 -0.11
N ALA A 301 11.23 20.97 0.00
CA ALA A 301 11.09 22.19 0.78
C ALA A 301 11.36 21.94 2.28
N PHE A 302 10.90 20.80 2.81
CA PHE A 302 11.21 20.37 4.18
C PHE A 302 12.70 20.18 4.37
N LEU A 303 13.39 19.52 3.44
CA LEU A 303 14.84 19.28 3.53
C LEU A 303 15.62 20.59 3.65
N SER A 304 15.28 21.61 2.86
CA SER A 304 15.93 22.92 2.96
C SER A 304 15.73 23.55 4.34
N ARG A 305 14.51 23.50 4.89
CA ARG A 305 14.23 24.00 6.25
C ARG A 305 14.96 23.19 7.32
N ARG A 306 14.90 21.86 7.24
CA ARG A 306 15.49 20.96 8.25
C ARG A 306 17.00 21.05 8.27
N LYS A 307 17.66 21.18 7.11
CA LYS A 307 19.11 21.33 7.02
C LYS A 307 19.63 22.57 7.75
N GLN A 308 18.86 23.65 7.85
CA GLN A 308 19.25 24.83 8.64
C GLN A 308 19.30 24.50 10.14
N VAL A 309 18.33 23.73 10.64
CA VAL A 309 18.29 23.26 12.04
C VAL A 309 19.46 22.29 12.30
N VAL A 310 19.64 21.32 11.40
CA VAL A 310 20.71 20.31 11.48
C VAL A 310 22.09 20.98 11.45
N ALA A 311 22.32 21.95 10.58
CA ALA A 311 23.59 22.68 10.49
C ALA A 311 23.96 23.35 11.83
N LYS A 312 22.99 24.02 12.45
CA LYS A 312 23.16 24.69 13.75
C LYS A 312 23.44 23.68 14.87
N ALA A 313 22.69 22.58 14.89
CA ALA A 313 22.86 21.52 15.90
C ALA A 313 24.21 20.82 15.76
N LEU A 314 24.63 20.49 14.53
CA LEU A 314 25.94 19.88 14.27
C LEU A 314 27.10 20.79 14.65
N LYS A 315 26.99 22.10 14.37
CA LYS A 315 28.00 23.08 14.80
C LYS A 315 28.19 23.06 16.31
N GLN A 316 27.08 23.04 17.06
CA GLN A 316 27.12 23.00 18.53
C GLN A 316 27.63 21.66 19.06
N ALA A 317 27.12 20.54 18.54
CA ALA A 317 27.46 19.19 19.02
C ALA A 317 28.92 18.81 18.71
N LEU A 318 29.45 19.19 17.55
CA LEU A 318 30.82 18.87 17.12
C LEU A 318 31.84 19.96 17.46
N GLN A 319 31.38 21.12 17.94
CA GLN A 319 32.20 22.33 18.19
C GLN A 319 32.96 22.78 16.94
N LEU A 320 32.23 22.98 15.84
CA LEU A 320 32.82 23.39 14.56
C LEU A 320 33.16 24.89 14.56
N ASP A 321 34.32 25.24 13.98
CA ASP A 321 34.81 26.62 13.92
C ASP A 321 33.99 27.52 12.98
N ARG A 322 33.32 26.93 11.98
CA ARG A 322 32.56 27.64 10.94
C ARG A 322 31.13 27.13 10.81
N ASP A 323 30.28 27.94 10.19
CA ASP A 323 28.95 27.51 9.78
C ASP A 323 29.03 26.55 8.58
N LEU A 324 28.15 25.55 8.57
CA LEU A 324 28.04 24.56 7.50
C LEU A 324 27.19 25.11 6.35
N GLN A 325 27.66 24.89 5.12
CA GLN A 325 26.86 25.14 3.92
C GLN A 325 25.84 24.00 3.71
N GLU A 326 24.73 24.28 3.01
CA GLU A 326 23.62 23.33 2.84
C GLU A 326 24.02 22.01 2.17
N ASP A 327 25.04 22.02 1.31
CA ASP A 327 25.58 20.83 0.64
C ASP A 327 26.56 20.02 1.51
N GLU A 328 27.11 20.65 2.56
CA GLU A 328 27.99 20.02 3.55
C GLU A 328 27.19 19.31 4.66
N VAL A 329 25.92 19.69 4.88
CA VAL A 329 25.07 19.12 5.93
C VAL A 329 24.77 17.64 5.63
N PRO A 330 25.22 16.69 6.47
CA PRO A 330 24.92 15.28 6.28
C PRO A 330 23.46 14.99 6.60
N VAL A 331 22.88 14.05 5.86
CA VAL A 331 21.52 13.56 6.07
C VAL A 331 21.58 12.37 7.02
N VAL A 332 21.02 12.56 8.23
CA VAL A 332 20.99 11.57 9.29
C VAL A 332 19.59 10.99 9.43
N GLY A 333 19.46 9.67 9.41
CA GLY A 333 18.20 8.95 9.63
C GLY A 333 18.22 8.15 10.93
N ILE A 334 17.09 8.13 11.63
CA ILE A 334 16.80 7.10 12.64
C ILE A 334 15.98 6.00 11.97
N MET A 335 16.38 4.75 12.20
CA MET A 335 15.68 3.56 11.75
C MET A 335 15.23 2.75 12.97
N ALA A 336 13.93 2.75 13.26
CA ALA A 336 13.35 1.97 14.34
C ALA A 336 12.67 0.70 13.82
N GLU A 337 12.85 -0.40 14.53
CA GLU A 337 12.24 -1.70 14.24
C GLU A 337 10.92 -1.90 14.99
N GLY A 338 10.19 -2.97 14.63
CA GLY A 338 8.97 -3.40 15.31
C GLY A 338 9.23 -4.16 16.61
N GLY A 339 8.16 -4.36 17.38
CA GLY A 339 8.23 -5.04 18.67
C GLY A 339 7.15 -4.64 19.68
N GLY A 340 5.96 -4.22 19.23
CA GLY A 340 4.86 -3.82 20.12
C GLY A 340 5.23 -2.73 21.14
N THR A 341 4.74 -2.86 22.36
CA THR A 341 4.99 -1.92 23.47
C THR A 341 6.47 -1.83 23.86
N ARG A 342 7.25 -2.89 23.61
CA ARG A 342 8.70 -2.92 23.84
C ARG A 342 9.38 -1.92 22.90
N ALA A 343 9.10 -2.01 21.61
CA ALA A 343 9.65 -1.08 20.62
C ALA A 343 9.20 0.36 20.88
N MET A 344 7.93 0.56 21.22
CA MET A 344 7.40 1.88 21.62
C MET A 344 8.18 2.47 22.81
N THR A 345 8.30 1.72 23.90
CA THR A 345 8.96 2.17 25.15
C THR A 345 10.45 2.42 24.94
N SER A 346 11.12 1.53 24.21
CA SER A 346 12.55 1.63 23.92
C SER A 346 12.85 2.85 23.04
N LEU A 347 12.03 3.11 22.02
CA LEU A 347 12.17 4.27 21.15
C LEU A 347 12.04 5.60 21.91
N TYR A 348 11.12 5.72 22.88
CA TYR A 348 11.08 6.89 23.76
C TYR A 348 12.40 7.11 24.50
N GLY A 349 13.02 6.05 25.02
CA GLY A 349 14.30 6.13 25.72
C GLY A 349 15.43 6.56 24.77
N HIS A 350 15.47 6.02 23.56
CA HIS A 350 16.46 6.41 22.55
C HIS A 350 16.30 7.89 22.12
N LEU A 351 15.07 8.35 21.88
CA LEU A 351 14.82 9.75 21.52
C LEU A 351 15.13 10.70 22.69
N LEU A 352 14.81 10.31 23.92
CA LEU A 352 15.17 11.05 25.14
C LEU A 352 16.68 11.22 25.26
N ALA A 353 17.45 10.15 25.02
CA ALA A 353 18.91 10.23 25.03
C ALA A 353 19.42 11.20 23.96
N LEU A 354 18.96 11.08 22.72
CA LEU A 354 19.36 11.98 21.64
C LEU A 354 19.01 13.44 21.95
N GLN A 355 17.87 13.70 22.59
CA GLN A 355 17.50 15.04 23.03
C GLN A 355 18.46 15.57 24.11
N LYS A 356 18.74 14.77 25.16
CA LYS A 356 19.70 15.13 26.23
C LYS A 356 21.11 15.40 25.70
N LEU A 357 21.52 14.67 24.66
CA LEU A 357 22.82 14.85 24.01
C LEU A 357 22.86 16.04 23.03
N GLY A 358 21.72 16.69 22.75
CA GLY A 358 21.61 17.73 21.72
C GLY A 358 21.78 17.20 20.29
N LEU A 359 21.56 15.90 20.08
CA LEU A 359 21.76 15.21 18.81
C LEU A 359 20.45 14.94 18.05
N LEU A 360 19.29 15.07 18.70
CA LEU A 360 17.99 14.88 18.04
C LEU A 360 17.76 15.90 16.91
N ASP A 361 18.22 17.14 17.09
CA ASP A 361 18.17 18.18 16.07
C ASP A 361 19.10 17.92 14.87
N CYS A 362 20.05 16.99 15.00
CA CYS A 362 20.90 16.57 13.88
C CYS A 362 20.20 15.57 12.95
N VAL A 363 19.04 15.04 13.34
CA VAL A 363 18.31 13.99 12.60
C VAL A 363 17.40 14.62 11.55
N THR A 364 17.44 14.14 10.31
CA THR A 364 16.55 14.59 9.22
C THR A 364 15.31 13.70 9.09
N TYR A 365 15.47 12.39 9.21
CA TYR A 365 14.39 11.41 9.02
C TYR A 365 14.24 10.50 10.24
N LEU A 366 13.00 10.11 10.54
CA LEU A 366 12.67 9.11 11.56
C LEU A 366 11.75 8.06 10.93
N SER A 367 12.30 6.88 10.62
CA SER A 367 11.53 5.77 10.05
C SER A 367 11.18 4.73 11.11
N GLY A 368 9.99 4.13 11.01
CA GLY A 368 9.52 3.10 11.93
C GLY A 368 8.48 2.16 11.35
N ILE A 369 8.38 0.97 11.93
CA ILE A 369 7.38 -0.05 11.63
C ILE A 369 6.75 -0.61 12.91
N SER A 370 5.56 -1.19 12.80
CA SER A 370 4.89 -1.87 13.92
C SER A 370 4.87 -1.02 15.19
N GLY A 371 5.19 -1.59 16.36
CA GLY A 371 5.16 -0.88 17.64
C GLY A 371 5.95 0.45 17.72
N ALA A 372 6.99 0.65 16.90
CA ALA A 372 7.69 1.95 16.85
C ALA A 372 6.80 3.07 16.29
N THR A 373 5.85 2.75 15.41
CA THR A 373 4.93 3.74 14.84
C THR A 373 4.01 4.33 15.90
N TRP A 374 3.72 3.62 17.00
CA TRP A 374 2.88 4.13 18.09
C TRP A 374 3.55 5.27 18.84
N ALA A 375 4.86 5.15 19.10
CA ALA A 375 5.63 6.22 19.70
C ALA A 375 5.72 7.43 18.75
N MET A 376 5.94 7.19 17.46
CA MET A 376 5.96 8.23 16.45
C MET A 376 4.59 8.92 16.34
N ALA A 377 3.49 8.18 16.14
CA ALA A 377 2.16 8.77 16.01
C ALA A 377 1.81 9.67 17.20
N HIS A 378 2.05 9.21 18.44
CA HIS A 378 1.82 10.00 19.65
C HIS A 378 2.68 11.27 19.72
N LEU A 379 3.99 11.17 19.43
CA LEU A 379 4.88 12.33 19.48
C LEU A 379 4.47 13.42 18.49
N TYR A 380 4.09 13.05 17.27
CA TYR A 380 3.75 14.00 16.21
C TYR A 380 2.35 14.62 16.36
N TRP A 381 1.62 14.34 17.45
CA TRP A 381 0.46 15.13 17.83
C TRP A 381 0.84 16.53 18.33
N ASP A 382 2.04 16.68 18.87
CA ASP A 382 2.59 17.97 19.27
C ASP A 382 3.53 18.48 18.19
N PRO A 383 3.22 19.61 17.52
CA PRO A 383 4.08 20.20 16.50
C PRO A 383 5.50 20.55 16.99
N GLU A 384 5.71 20.64 18.30
CA GLU A 384 6.99 21.02 18.92
C GLU A 384 7.61 19.89 19.75
N TRP A 385 7.22 18.63 19.53
CA TRP A 385 7.58 17.53 20.42
C TRP A 385 9.09 17.37 20.66
N SER A 386 9.94 17.55 19.64
CA SER A 386 11.40 17.41 19.81
C SER A 386 12.04 18.61 20.51
N GLN A 387 11.33 19.74 20.53
CA GLN A 387 11.77 21.02 21.11
C GLN A 387 11.29 21.20 22.57
N LYS A 388 10.41 20.30 23.04
CA LYS A 388 9.91 20.24 24.41
C LYS A 388 10.49 19.04 25.14
N ASP A 389 10.46 19.07 26.47
CA ASP A 389 10.89 17.93 27.28
C ASP A 389 10.03 16.68 26.99
N LEU A 390 10.69 15.59 26.59
CA LEU A 390 10.06 14.31 26.29
C LEU A 390 9.48 13.61 27.54
N GLU A 391 9.80 14.06 28.75
CA GLU A 391 9.27 13.46 29.98
C GLU A 391 7.73 13.56 30.08
N GLY A 392 7.12 14.59 29.47
CA GLY A 392 5.65 14.74 29.39
C GLY A 392 4.98 13.60 28.62
N PRO A 393 5.28 13.44 27.31
CA PRO A 393 4.81 12.30 26.52
C PRO A 393 5.14 10.93 27.13
N ILE A 394 6.33 10.77 27.70
CA ILE A 394 6.74 9.53 28.38
C ILE A 394 5.84 9.25 29.59
N SER A 395 5.54 10.26 30.39
CA SER A 395 4.67 10.13 31.56
C SER A 395 3.24 9.74 31.18
N HIS A 396 2.71 10.30 30.09
CA HIS A 396 1.40 9.92 29.56
C HIS A 396 1.36 8.43 29.20
N VAL A 397 2.31 7.97 28.38
CA VAL A 397 2.36 6.55 27.94
C VAL A 397 2.59 5.61 29.12
N ARG A 398 3.46 5.98 30.07
CA ARG A 398 3.70 5.22 31.30
C ARG A 398 2.43 5.00 32.10
N GLU A 399 1.59 6.03 32.23
CA GLU A 399 0.31 5.92 32.92
C GLU A 399 -0.65 4.96 32.20
N HIS A 400 -0.72 5.03 30.87
CA HIS A 400 -1.61 4.17 30.09
C HIS A 400 -1.13 2.72 29.99
N LEU A 401 0.19 2.48 29.85
CA LEU A 401 0.75 1.13 29.82
C LEU A 401 0.67 0.42 31.19
N THR A 402 0.65 1.16 32.30
CA THR A 402 0.50 0.59 33.66
C THR A 402 -0.94 0.33 34.07
N LYS A 403 -1.93 0.96 33.40
CA LYS A 403 -3.35 0.69 33.62
C LYS A 403 -3.75 -0.72 33.17
N SER A 404 -4.74 -1.29 33.88
CA SER A 404 -5.38 -2.53 33.47
C SER A 404 -6.09 -2.37 32.12
N LYS A 405 -5.73 -3.22 31.16
CA LYS A 405 -6.30 -3.19 29.80
C LYS A 405 -7.71 -3.76 29.72
N LEU A 406 -8.23 -4.37 30.79
CA LEU A 406 -9.62 -4.81 30.88
C LEU A 406 -10.61 -3.64 30.74
N SER A 407 -10.19 -2.43 31.13
CA SER A 407 -11.01 -1.21 30.98
C SER A 407 -11.29 -0.84 29.52
N ALA A 408 -10.40 -1.19 28.58
CA ALA A 408 -10.61 -1.01 27.15
C ALA A 408 -11.74 -1.90 26.59
N PHE A 409 -12.23 -2.85 27.40
CA PHE A 409 -13.30 -3.79 27.05
C PHE A 409 -14.55 -3.63 27.92
N SER A 410 -14.71 -2.46 28.54
CA SER A 410 -15.98 -2.15 29.22
C SER A 410 -17.14 -2.12 28.22
N PRO A 411 -18.37 -2.43 28.63
CA PRO A 411 -19.54 -2.39 27.73
C PRO A 411 -19.72 -1.04 27.02
N GLU A 412 -19.40 0.06 27.70
CA GLU A 412 -19.42 1.41 27.13
C GLU A 412 -18.41 1.56 25.98
N ARG A 413 -17.18 1.07 26.15
CA ARG A 413 -16.14 1.11 25.11
C ARG A 413 -16.50 0.24 23.92
N LEU A 414 -17.01 -0.96 24.16
CA LEU A 414 -17.41 -1.87 23.09
C LEU A 414 -18.54 -1.27 22.23
N GLU A 415 -19.49 -0.54 22.84
CA GLU A 415 -20.53 0.17 22.09
C GLU A 415 -19.97 1.37 21.31
N ILE A 416 -18.97 2.08 21.84
CA ILE A 416 -18.25 3.12 21.09
C ILE A 416 -17.58 2.51 19.85
N TYR A 417 -16.87 1.39 19.99
CA TYR A 417 -16.23 0.73 18.85
C TYR A 417 -17.25 0.30 17.79
N ARG A 418 -18.38 -0.27 18.22
CA ARG A 418 -19.45 -0.68 17.32
C ARG A 418 -19.99 0.49 16.52
N ARG A 419 -20.21 1.65 17.17
CA ARG A 419 -20.69 2.87 16.52
C ARG A 419 -19.68 3.44 15.54
N GLU A 420 -18.40 3.48 15.92
CA GLU A 420 -17.35 4.01 15.05
C GLU A 420 -17.17 3.14 13.80
N LEU A 421 -17.15 1.81 13.96
CA LEU A 421 -17.11 0.88 12.82
C LEU A 421 -18.35 0.99 11.94
N GLN A 422 -19.53 1.20 12.53
CA GLN A 422 -20.76 1.41 11.77
C GLN A 422 -20.71 2.73 10.97
N LEU A 423 -20.27 3.82 11.59
CA LEU A 423 -20.10 5.12 10.92
C LEU A 423 -19.10 5.01 9.76
N ARG A 424 -17.98 4.32 9.98
CA ARG A 424 -16.94 4.10 8.98
C ARG A 424 -17.47 3.27 7.78
N ALA A 425 -18.30 2.26 8.06
CA ALA A 425 -19.00 1.50 7.02
C ALA A 425 -20.02 2.36 6.25
N GLU A 426 -20.78 3.22 6.94
CA GLU A 426 -21.73 4.17 6.33
C GLU A 426 -21.03 5.22 5.44
N GLN A 427 -19.80 5.63 5.81
CA GLN A 427 -18.94 6.48 4.98
C GLN A 427 -18.42 5.76 3.72
N GLY A 428 -18.47 4.42 3.71
CA GLY A 428 -18.11 3.58 2.57
C GLY A 428 -16.71 2.96 2.64
N HIS A 429 -16.09 2.94 3.82
CA HIS A 429 -14.85 2.19 4.05
C HIS A 429 -15.16 0.69 4.27
N SER A 430 -14.22 -0.16 3.88
CA SER A 430 -14.20 -1.58 4.29
C SER A 430 -13.99 -1.66 5.80
N THR A 431 -14.70 -2.58 6.47
CA THR A 431 -14.54 -2.81 7.91
C THR A 431 -14.01 -4.22 8.16
N THR A 432 -12.82 -4.31 8.75
CA THR A 432 -12.04 -5.54 8.96
C THR A 432 -11.71 -5.75 10.44
N ILE A 433 -10.98 -6.83 10.76
CA ILE A 433 -10.45 -7.06 12.11
C ILE A 433 -9.36 -6.03 12.47
N VAL A 434 -8.67 -5.49 11.46
CA VAL A 434 -7.67 -4.42 11.65
C VAL A 434 -8.32 -3.14 12.15
N ASP A 435 -9.52 -2.79 11.67
CA ASP A 435 -10.25 -1.62 12.18
C ASP A 435 -10.68 -1.80 13.65
N LEU A 436 -11.04 -3.02 14.08
CA LEU A 436 -11.29 -3.27 15.51
C LEU A 436 -9.99 -3.16 16.32
N TRP A 437 -8.90 -3.72 15.80
CA TRP A 437 -7.58 -3.62 16.44
C TRP A 437 -7.17 -2.16 16.62
N ALA A 438 -7.35 -1.30 15.61
CA ALA A 438 -7.07 0.12 15.69
C ALA A 438 -7.76 0.81 16.89
N LEU A 439 -9.06 0.57 17.06
CA LEU A 439 -9.86 1.18 18.14
C LEU A 439 -9.49 0.63 19.52
N VAL A 440 -9.19 -0.67 19.59
CA VAL A 440 -8.71 -1.32 20.81
C VAL A 440 -7.34 -0.76 21.19
N LEU A 441 -6.41 -0.66 20.24
CA LEU A 441 -5.06 -0.12 20.44
C LEU A 441 -5.12 1.33 20.93
N GLU A 442 -5.90 2.18 20.26
CA GLU A 442 -6.10 3.57 20.67
C GLU A 442 -6.60 3.67 22.11
N SER A 443 -7.57 2.82 22.48
CA SER A 443 -8.09 2.78 23.85
C SER A 443 -7.09 2.25 24.86
N MET A 444 -6.20 1.32 24.46
CA MET A 444 -5.12 0.84 25.32
C MET A 444 -4.03 1.90 25.55
N LEU A 445 -3.70 2.70 24.53
CA LEU A 445 -2.61 3.68 24.58
C LEU A 445 -3.05 5.04 25.14
N HIS A 446 -4.30 5.45 24.90
CA HIS A 446 -4.77 6.81 25.20
C HIS A 446 -6.05 6.85 26.02
N GLY A 447 -6.82 5.75 26.03
CA GLY A 447 -8.07 5.67 26.80
C GLY A 447 -9.16 6.63 26.34
N GLN A 448 -9.04 7.26 25.17
CA GLN A 448 -10.05 8.12 24.55
C GLN A 448 -9.86 8.11 23.04
N VAL A 449 -10.92 8.49 22.31
CA VAL A 449 -10.83 8.67 20.85
C VAL A 449 -9.98 9.91 20.58
N VAL A 450 -9.01 9.80 19.69
CA VAL A 450 -8.08 10.88 19.35
C VAL A 450 -8.28 11.27 17.89
N ASP A 451 -8.86 12.45 17.66
CA ASP A 451 -9.07 13.00 16.32
C ASP A 451 -7.78 13.61 15.75
N GLN A 452 -6.80 12.74 15.50
CA GLN A 452 -5.53 13.07 14.86
C GLN A 452 -5.40 12.30 13.54
N LYS A 453 -4.74 12.91 12.57
CA LYS A 453 -4.62 12.39 11.20
C LYS A 453 -3.19 12.50 10.72
N LEU A 454 -2.81 11.67 9.74
CA LEU A 454 -1.46 11.71 9.18
C LEU A 454 -1.17 13.06 8.52
N SER A 455 -2.14 13.61 7.79
CA SER A 455 -2.04 14.94 7.18
C SER A 455 -1.80 16.07 8.18
N GLY A 456 -2.30 15.91 9.42
CA GLY A 456 -2.16 16.89 10.50
C GLY A 456 -0.73 17.03 11.01
N GLN A 457 0.09 15.98 10.86
CA GLN A 457 1.49 15.99 11.26
C GLN A 457 2.35 16.96 10.42
N ARG A 458 1.84 17.49 9.29
CA ARG A 458 2.53 18.54 8.51
C ARG A 458 2.87 19.76 9.35
N THR A 459 2.01 20.11 10.32
CA THR A 459 2.25 21.21 11.27
C THR A 459 3.55 21.05 12.07
N ALA A 460 3.94 19.80 12.35
CA ALA A 460 5.19 19.46 13.03
C ALA A 460 6.44 19.63 12.15
N LEU A 461 6.29 20.00 10.88
CA LEU A 461 7.35 20.05 9.87
C LEU A 461 7.46 21.42 9.15
N GLU A 462 6.52 22.34 9.41
CA GLU A 462 6.43 23.64 8.74
C GLU A 462 7.71 24.48 8.88
N ARG A 463 8.42 24.35 10.00
CA ARG A 463 9.69 25.06 10.26
C ARG A 463 10.90 24.14 10.18
N GLY A 464 10.72 22.88 9.82
CA GLY A 464 11.77 21.85 9.92
C GLY A 464 12.17 21.55 11.37
N GLN A 465 11.28 21.82 12.33
CA GLN A 465 11.56 21.74 13.76
C GLN A 465 11.67 20.29 14.26
N ASN A 466 11.01 19.33 13.61
CA ASN A 466 11.15 17.91 13.88
C ASN A 466 11.73 17.17 12.66
N PRO A 467 12.28 15.96 12.84
CA PRO A 467 12.55 15.04 11.72
C PRO A 467 11.28 14.73 10.92
N LEU A 468 11.40 14.30 9.67
CA LEU A 468 10.26 13.81 8.88
C LEU A 468 9.92 12.37 9.29
N PRO A 469 8.70 12.08 9.79
CA PRO A 469 8.29 10.73 10.15
C PRO A 469 7.95 9.93 8.89
N LEU A 470 8.48 8.71 8.82
CA LEU A 470 8.27 7.77 7.74
C LEU A 470 7.76 6.45 8.30
N TYR A 471 6.55 6.06 7.92
CA TYR A 471 5.92 4.81 8.33
C TYR A 471 5.86 3.86 7.15
N LEU A 472 5.99 2.56 7.39
CA LEU A 472 6.01 1.55 6.33
C LEU A 472 4.97 0.45 6.57
N SER A 473 4.39 -0.02 5.46
CA SER A 473 3.67 -1.29 5.37
C SER A 473 4.08 -2.05 4.11
N LEU A 474 3.64 -3.29 4.00
CA LEU A 474 3.78 -4.10 2.80
C LEU A 474 2.42 -4.35 2.17
N ASN A 475 2.32 -4.16 0.86
CA ASN A 475 1.22 -4.68 0.07
C ASN A 475 1.53 -6.12 -0.35
N VAL A 476 0.57 -7.03 -0.13
CA VAL A 476 0.66 -8.44 -0.52
C VAL A 476 -0.54 -8.84 -1.38
N LYS A 477 -0.50 -10.02 -2.01
CA LYS A 477 -1.65 -10.56 -2.75
C LYS A 477 -2.47 -11.47 -1.83
N GLU A 478 -3.75 -11.17 -1.70
CA GLU A 478 -4.67 -11.96 -0.88
C GLU A 478 -4.96 -13.34 -1.51
N ASN A 479 -4.97 -14.40 -0.67
CA ASN A 479 -5.47 -15.75 -0.99
C ASN A 479 -4.83 -16.48 -2.18
N ASN A 480 -3.63 -16.07 -2.63
CA ASN A 480 -2.89 -16.73 -3.71
C ASN A 480 -1.65 -17.45 -3.15
N LEU A 481 -1.75 -18.80 -3.04
CA LEU A 481 -0.67 -19.66 -2.52
C LEU A 481 0.62 -19.55 -3.35
N ASP A 482 0.50 -19.36 -4.66
CA ASP A 482 1.64 -19.28 -5.60
C ASP A 482 2.42 -17.97 -5.50
N THR A 483 1.86 -16.93 -4.85
CA THR A 483 2.45 -15.59 -4.80
C THR A 483 2.95 -15.21 -3.40
N PHE A 484 3.29 -16.21 -2.58
CA PHE A 484 3.61 -16.00 -1.17
C PHE A 484 4.77 -15.02 -0.93
N GLU A 485 5.73 -15.00 -1.84
CA GLU A 485 6.92 -14.15 -1.75
C GLU A 485 6.67 -12.70 -2.17
N PHE A 486 5.56 -12.44 -2.89
CA PHE A 486 5.24 -11.13 -3.44
C PHE A 486 4.93 -10.12 -2.34
N LYS A 487 5.69 -9.04 -2.34
CA LYS A 487 5.55 -7.95 -1.38
C LYS A 487 6.05 -6.64 -1.97
N GLU A 488 5.34 -5.56 -1.67
CA GLU A 488 5.67 -4.24 -2.20
C GLU A 488 5.63 -3.22 -1.07
N TRP A 489 6.70 -2.46 -0.92
CA TRP A 489 6.81 -1.43 0.12
C TRP A 489 5.88 -0.25 -0.18
N VAL A 490 5.02 0.04 0.79
CA VAL A 490 4.16 1.23 0.83
C VAL A 490 4.66 2.15 1.94
N GLU A 491 5.08 3.33 1.55
CA GLU A 491 5.57 4.37 2.44
C GLU A 491 4.45 5.36 2.77
N PHE A 492 4.42 5.83 4.02
CA PHE A 492 3.52 6.84 4.51
C PHE A 492 4.33 7.97 5.15
N SER A 493 4.02 9.19 4.75
CA SER A 493 4.53 10.42 5.35
C SER A 493 3.40 11.44 5.47
N PRO A 494 3.59 12.53 6.23
CA PRO A 494 2.62 13.62 6.27
C PRO A 494 2.41 14.33 4.92
N TYR A 495 3.32 14.14 3.96
CA TYR A 495 3.24 14.75 2.63
C TYR A 495 2.60 13.83 1.60
N GLU A 496 3.00 12.57 1.54
CA GLU A 496 2.52 11.60 0.57
C GLU A 496 2.56 10.16 1.10
N VAL A 497 1.70 9.33 0.51
CA VAL A 497 1.58 7.88 0.69
C VAL A 497 1.73 7.21 -0.67
N GLY A 498 2.58 6.19 -0.80
CA GLY A 498 2.79 5.59 -2.11
C GLY A 498 3.71 4.38 -2.18
N PHE A 499 3.83 3.84 -3.40
CA PHE A 499 4.64 2.66 -3.68
C PHE A 499 6.04 3.04 -4.18
N LEU A 500 7.07 2.56 -3.48
CA LEU A 500 8.47 2.76 -3.89
C LEU A 500 8.77 2.13 -5.26
N LYS A 501 8.19 0.95 -5.51
CA LYS A 501 8.39 0.16 -6.76
C LYS A 501 7.85 0.86 -8.00
N TYR A 502 6.70 1.52 -7.89
CA TYR A 502 6.01 2.09 -9.05
C TYR A 502 6.24 3.60 -9.21
N GLY A 503 6.77 4.28 -8.18
CA GLY A 503 6.88 5.73 -8.19
C GLY A 503 5.51 6.42 -8.26
N GLY A 504 4.48 5.83 -7.61
CA GLY A 504 3.11 6.34 -7.60
C GLY A 504 2.69 6.72 -6.19
N PHE A 505 2.37 7.99 -5.98
CA PHE A 505 2.10 8.59 -4.67
C PHE A 505 0.84 9.45 -4.66
N ILE A 506 0.18 9.53 -3.52
CA ILE A 506 -0.99 10.41 -3.28
C ILE A 506 -0.80 11.18 -1.97
N PRO A 507 -1.43 12.35 -1.80
CA PRO A 507 -1.54 12.98 -0.49
C PRO A 507 -2.21 12.05 0.54
N PRO A 508 -1.81 12.06 1.83
CA PRO A 508 -2.34 11.15 2.85
C PRO A 508 -3.86 11.31 3.04
N GLU A 509 -4.40 12.53 2.90
CA GLU A 509 -5.84 12.80 2.97
C GLU A 509 -6.69 12.09 1.90
N LEU A 510 -6.08 11.56 0.84
CA LEU A 510 -6.77 10.80 -0.20
C LEU A 510 -6.62 9.29 -0.02
N PHE A 511 -5.79 8.82 0.91
CA PHE A 511 -5.60 7.40 1.15
C PHE A 511 -6.92 6.74 1.61
N GLY A 512 -7.28 5.61 0.96
CA GLY A 512 -8.57 4.94 1.12
C GLY A 512 -9.67 5.43 0.17
N SER A 513 -9.49 6.56 -0.52
CA SER A 513 -10.42 7.01 -1.58
C SER A 513 -10.37 6.11 -2.81
N LYS A 514 -11.41 6.16 -3.66
CA LYS A 514 -11.47 5.36 -4.89
C LYS A 514 -10.86 6.10 -6.07
N PHE A 515 -10.00 5.42 -6.83
CA PHE A 515 -9.32 5.95 -8.00
C PHE A 515 -9.53 5.07 -9.22
N PHE A 516 -9.35 5.67 -10.40
CA PHE A 516 -9.24 4.96 -11.66
C PHE A 516 -8.33 5.74 -12.60
N MET A 517 -7.30 5.07 -13.16
CA MET A 517 -6.32 5.66 -14.08
C MET A 517 -5.67 6.94 -13.51
N GLY A 518 -5.39 6.96 -12.20
CA GLY A 518 -4.81 8.11 -11.50
C GLY A 518 -5.78 9.25 -11.20
N GLN A 519 -7.04 9.18 -11.66
CA GLN A 519 -8.09 10.14 -11.35
C GLN A 519 -8.88 9.73 -10.10
N LEU A 520 -9.30 10.73 -9.31
CA LEU A 520 -10.09 10.52 -8.10
C LEU A 520 -11.58 10.32 -8.46
N MET A 521 -12.10 9.11 -8.25
CA MET A 521 -13.49 8.75 -8.57
C MET A 521 -14.45 9.07 -7.42
N LYS A 522 -14.06 8.70 -6.21
CA LYS A 522 -14.84 8.98 -4.99
C LYS A 522 -13.90 9.33 -3.85
N ARG A 523 -13.96 10.57 -3.39
CA ARG A 523 -13.26 11.02 -2.19
C ARG A 523 -13.95 10.45 -0.95
N LEU A 524 -13.18 9.77 -0.10
CA LEU A 524 -13.58 9.39 1.24
C LEU A 524 -12.93 10.32 2.27
N PRO A 525 -13.50 10.46 3.47
CA PRO A 525 -12.85 11.17 4.56
C PRO A 525 -11.50 10.53 4.91
N GLU A 526 -10.50 11.36 5.22
CA GLU A 526 -9.23 10.84 5.75
C GLU A 526 -9.46 10.12 7.07
N SER A 527 -8.86 8.93 7.18
CA SER A 527 -8.94 8.11 8.38
C SER A 527 -8.18 8.74 9.55
N GLN A 528 -8.69 8.56 10.76
CA GLN A 528 -7.93 8.85 11.97
C GLN A 528 -6.65 8.00 11.99
N ILE A 529 -5.60 8.53 12.62
CA ILE A 529 -4.27 7.92 12.64
C ILE A 529 -4.27 6.54 13.28
N CYS A 530 -5.17 6.27 14.24
CA CYS A 530 -5.32 4.97 14.87
C CYS A 530 -5.60 3.84 13.88
N PHE A 531 -6.34 4.11 12.79
CA PHE A 531 -6.58 3.13 11.73
C PHE A 531 -5.30 2.81 10.95
N LEU A 532 -4.42 3.80 10.75
CA LEU A 532 -3.10 3.59 10.15
C LEU A 532 -2.16 2.85 11.11
N GLU A 533 -2.17 3.17 12.41
CA GLU A 533 -1.46 2.41 13.43
C GLU A 533 -1.94 0.95 13.48
N GLY A 534 -3.25 0.74 13.29
CA GLY A 534 -3.85 -0.58 13.10
C GLY A 534 -3.21 -1.32 11.93
N ILE A 535 -3.08 -0.70 10.75
CA ILE A 535 -2.43 -1.28 9.56
C ILE A 535 -0.95 -1.57 9.82
N TRP A 536 -0.20 -0.58 10.33
CA TRP A 536 1.24 -0.70 10.56
C TRP A 536 1.60 -1.76 11.61
N SER A 537 0.65 -2.11 12.48
CA SER A 537 0.81 -3.11 13.54
C SER A 537 -0.21 -4.26 13.47
N ASN A 538 -0.73 -4.59 12.29
CA ASN A 538 -1.74 -5.65 12.17
C ASN A 538 -1.20 -7.08 12.39
N ILE A 539 0.08 -7.23 12.80
CA ILE A 539 0.61 -8.46 13.41
C ILE A 539 -0.24 -8.92 14.61
N PHE A 540 -0.83 -7.98 15.35
CA PHE A 540 -1.70 -8.25 16.49
C PHE A 540 -3.11 -8.73 16.08
N SER A 541 -3.56 -8.45 14.85
CA SER A 541 -4.89 -8.87 14.36
C SER A 541 -4.98 -10.38 14.19
N LEU A 542 -3.89 -11.05 13.79
CA LEU A 542 -3.85 -12.51 13.73
C LEU A 542 -3.85 -13.16 15.11
N ASN A 543 -3.10 -12.59 16.06
CA ASN A 543 -3.07 -13.06 17.45
C ASN A 543 -4.46 -13.02 18.10
N LEU A 544 -5.25 -11.98 17.78
CA LEU A 544 -6.64 -11.84 18.22
C LEU A 544 -7.53 -12.97 17.72
N LEU A 545 -7.38 -13.33 16.44
CA LEU A 545 -8.19 -14.34 15.78
C LEU A 545 -7.88 -15.75 16.28
N ASP A 546 -6.60 -16.12 16.35
CA ASP A 546 -6.15 -17.43 16.84
C ASP A 546 -6.72 -17.72 18.23
N THR A 547 -6.71 -16.71 19.09
CA THR A 547 -7.14 -16.87 20.47
C THR A 547 -8.67 -16.96 20.61
N TRP A 548 -9.46 -16.27 19.77
CA TRP A 548 -10.92 -16.23 19.93
C TRP A 548 -11.68 -17.33 19.22
N TYR A 549 -11.17 -17.74 18.06
CA TYR A 549 -11.85 -18.70 17.22
C TYR A 549 -11.27 -20.11 17.34
N GLY A 550 -10.13 -20.28 18.05
CA GLY A 550 -9.56 -21.62 18.31
C GLY A 550 -9.45 -22.45 17.03
N LEU A 551 -9.05 -21.80 15.94
CA LEU A 551 -9.29 -22.30 14.59
C LEU A 551 -8.40 -23.50 14.31
N THR A 552 -8.99 -24.69 14.38
CA THR A 552 -8.65 -25.84 13.52
C THR A 552 -9.42 -25.76 12.19
N CYS A 553 -9.60 -24.54 11.64
CA CYS A 553 -10.35 -24.34 10.40
C CYS A 553 -9.51 -24.64 9.15
N SER A 554 -10.15 -25.32 8.21
CA SER A 554 -9.66 -25.84 6.93
C SER A 554 -9.32 -24.78 5.86
N GLU A 555 -8.88 -23.57 6.25
CA GLU A 555 -8.53 -22.49 5.31
C GLU A 555 -7.07 -22.05 5.44
N GLY A 556 -6.22 -22.66 4.62
CA GLY A 556 -5.06 -22.03 3.96
C GLY A 556 -3.69 -22.13 4.64
N ASP A 557 -2.72 -22.74 3.93
CA ASP A 557 -1.30 -22.84 4.29
C ASP A 557 -0.60 -21.46 4.51
N TRP A 558 -1.15 -20.37 3.95
CA TRP A 558 -0.69 -18.99 4.18
C TRP A 558 -0.66 -18.62 5.67
N LYS A 559 -1.70 -19.03 6.41
CA LYS A 559 -1.82 -18.76 7.85
C LYS A 559 -0.80 -19.57 8.65
N GLN A 560 -0.52 -20.80 8.24
CA GLN A 560 0.48 -21.66 8.87
C GLN A 560 1.90 -21.14 8.61
N HIS A 561 2.22 -20.71 7.38
CA HIS A 561 3.53 -20.12 7.08
C HIS A 561 3.78 -18.81 7.84
N ILE A 562 2.77 -17.94 7.96
CA ILE A 562 2.88 -16.75 8.80
C ILE A 562 3.12 -17.14 10.27
N LYS A 563 2.41 -18.15 10.80
CA LYS A 563 2.67 -18.68 12.15
C LYS A 563 4.12 -19.14 12.30
N ASP A 564 4.63 -19.89 11.33
CA ASP A 564 6.01 -20.39 11.34
C ASP A 564 7.03 -19.24 11.28
N LYS A 565 6.75 -18.17 10.51
CA LYS A 565 7.58 -16.96 10.47
C LYS A 565 7.52 -16.14 11.75
N ILE A 566 6.35 -15.96 12.36
CA ILE A 566 6.20 -15.29 13.66
C ILE A 566 6.96 -16.07 14.75
N GLN A 567 6.86 -17.40 14.72
CA GLN A 567 7.64 -18.28 15.60
C GLN A 567 9.15 -18.14 15.36
N ASN A 568 9.59 -17.91 14.12
CA ASN A 568 10.99 -17.66 13.79
C ASN A 568 11.47 -16.25 14.22
N VAL A 569 10.62 -15.21 14.12
CA VAL A 569 10.94 -13.84 14.58
C VAL A 569 11.13 -13.79 16.11
N GLU A 570 10.43 -14.64 16.86
CA GLU A 570 10.59 -14.72 18.31
C GLU A 570 11.56 -15.80 18.80
N LYS A 571 11.89 -16.83 17.99
CA LYS A 571 12.62 -18.05 18.39
C LYS A 571 12.50 -18.32 19.91
N ALA A 572 11.28 -18.57 20.37
CA ALA A 572 11.10 -19.09 21.71
C ALA A 572 11.83 -20.45 21.78
N PRO A 573 12.64 -20.72 22.82
CA PRO A 573 13.31 -22.01 22.94
C PRO A 573 12.26 -23.14 22.99
N VAL A 574 12.60 -24.25 22.35
CA VAL A 574 11.79 -25.49 22.34
C VAL A 574 11.36 -25.82 23.78
N ALA A 575 10.06 -25.77 24.01
CA ALA A 575 9.46 -25.96 25.33
C ALA A 575 9.80 -27.33 25.91
N SER A 576 10.37 -27.34 27.12
CA SER A 576 10.13 -28.44 28.06
C SER A 576 8.73 -28.27 28.66
N SER A 577 7.75 -28.95 28.07
CA SER A 577 6.46 -29.35 28.66
C SER A 577 5.57 -28.31 29.37
N ALA A 578 5.74 -27.01 29.15
CA ALA A 578 4.79 -25.98 29.57
C ALA A 578 4.28 -25.21 28.35
N THR A 579 2.96 -25.02 28.26
CA THR A 579 2.24 -24.27 27.23
C THR A 579 2.94 -22.96 26.88
N SER A 580 3.14 -22.69 25.59
CA SER A 580 3.82 -21.50 25.07
C SER A 580 3.32 -20.21 25.74
N SER A 581 4.24 -19.43 26.32
CA SER A 581 4.02 -18.11 26.92
C SER A 581 3.34 -17.10 25.97
N TRP A 582 3.32 -17.39 24.67
CA TRP A 582 2.62 -16.68 23.58
C TRP A 582 1.12 -16.42 23.84
N MET A 583 0.44 -17.27 24.61
CA MET A 583 -1.02 -17.19 24.85
C MET A 583 -1.45 -16.61 26.21
N GLU A 584 -0.51 -16.19 27.07
CA GLU A 584 -0.83 -15.84 28.48
C GLU A 584 -1.17 -14.36 28.72
N SER A 585 -1.34 -13.55 27.68
CA SER A 585 -1.79 -12.16 27.86
C SER A 585 -3.26 -12.12 28.30
N SER A 586 -3.53 -11.50 29.45
CA SER A 586 -4.85 -11.48 30.11
C SER A 586 -5.99 -10.93 29.24
N TRP A 587 -5.69 -10.06 28.29
CA TRP A 587 -6.65 -9.44 27.37
C TRP A 587 -7.00 -10.30 26.15
N LEU A 588 -6.10 -11.21 25.74
CA LEU A 588 -6.25 -11.99 24.52
C LEU A 588 -7.18 -13.20 24.72
N LYS A 589 -7.42 -13.62 25.97
CA LYS A 589 -8.16 -14.84 26.33
C LYS A 589 -9.56 -14.91 25.70
N SER A 590 -9.91 -16.09 25.20
CA SER A 590 -11.18 -16.43 24.50
C SER A 590 -12.46 -16.15 25.30
N GLY A 591 -12.36 -16.02 26.63
CA GLY A 591 -13.47 -15.69 27.53
C GLY A 591 -13.62 -14.20 27.86
N SER A 592 -12.89 -13.30 27.20
CA SER A 592 -12.99 -11.86 27.44
C SER A 592 -14.33 -11.26 26.96
N ALA A 593 -14.78 -10.18 27.59
CA ALA A 593 -15.99 -9.44 27.19
C ALA A 593 -15.93 -8.96 25.72
N LEU A 594 -14.72 -8.61 25.26
CA LEU A 594 -14.42 -8.25 23.88
C LEU A 594 -14.71 -9.42 22.91
N ALA A 595 -14.21 -10.63 23.21
CA ALA A 595 -14.47 -11.80 22.39
C ALA A 595 -15.99 -12.09 22.32
N GLN A 596 -16.71 -11.98 23.43
CA GLN A 596 -18.16 -12.20 23.44
C GLN A 596 -18.92 -11.15 22.60
N ALA A 597 -18.52 -9.88 22.66
CA ALA A 597 -19.20 -8.80 21.94
C ALA A 597 -18.94 -8.83 20.42
N PHE A 598 -17.73 -9.22 20.00
CA PHE A 598 -17.30 -9.10 18.60
C PHE A 598 -17.17 -10.42 17.84
N LYS A 599 -17.19 -11.59 18.52
CA LYS A 599 -17.08 -12.90 17.86
C LYS A 599 -18.13 -13.11 16.79
N GLY A 600 -19.36 -12.59 16.95
CA GLY A 600 -20.40 -12.63 15.92
C GLY A 600 -20.17 -11.60 14.80
N PHE A 601 -19.84 -10.35 15.16
CA PHE A 601 -19.68 -9.22 14.22
C PHE A 601 -18.49 -9.38 13.25
N LEU A 602 -17.43 -10.06 13.70
CA LEU A 602 -16.21 -10.27 12.92
C LEU A 602 -16.16 -11.63 12.21
N THR A 603 -17.15 -12.52 12.42
CA THR A 603 -17.21 -13.80 11.69
C THR A 603 -17.26 -13.52 10.18
N ASN A 604 -16.39 -14.17 9.40
CA ASN A 604 -16.30 -14.07 7.92
C ASN A 604 -15.78 -12.73 7.36
N ARG A 605 -15.18 -11.85 8.18
CA ARG A 605 -14.48 -10.65 7.68
C ARG A 605 -13.01 -10.95 7.37
N PRO A 606 -12.40 -10.27 6.38
CA PRO A 606 -10.99 -10.46 6.04
C PRO A 606 -10.06 -10.08 7.20
N LEU A 607 -8.91 -10.77 7.25
CA LEU A 607 -7.91 -10.67 8.33
C LEU A 607 -7.03 -9.43 8.22
N HIS A 608 -6.76 -9.03 6.99
CA HIS A 608 -5.94 -7.89 6.60
C HIS A 608 -6.81 -6.70 6.22
N GLN A 609 -6.21 -5.52 6.17
CA GLN A 609 -6.92 -4.33 5.72
C GLN A 609 -7.08 -4.36 4.20
N CYS A 610 -8.32 -4.22 3.73
CA CYS A 610 -8.66 -4.09 2.31
C CYS A 610 -8.94 -2.61 2.00
N GLU A 611 -7.91 -1.90 1.53
CA GLU A 611 -8.03 -0.49 1.12
C GLU A 611 -8.26 -0.36 -0.38
N ALA A 612 -8.92 0.72 -0.81
CA ALA A 612 -9.05 1.01 -2.24
C ALA A 612 -7.66 1.29 -2.84
N ASN A 613 -7.37 0.65 -3.98
CA ASN A 613 -6.09 0.85 -4.65
C ASN A 613 -6.08 2.17 -5.43
N PHE A 614 -5.23 3.11 -5.00
CA PHE A 614 -5.07 4.38 -5.70
C PHE A 614 -4.35 4.27 -7.06
N LEU A 615 -3.68 3.15 -7.32
CA LEU A 615 -3.08 2.84 -8.62
C LEU A 615 -4.06 2.12 -9.58
N HIS A 616 -5.30 1.88 -9.15
CA HIS A 616 -6.25 1.07 -9.91
C HIS A 616 -6.45 1.59 -11.34
N GLY A 617 -6.34 0.69 -12.31
CA GLY A 617 -6.51 0.97 -13.73
C GLY A 617 -5.27 1.53 -14.43
N LEU A 618 -4.27 2.06 -13.70
CA LEU A 618 -3.01 2.48 -14.32
C LEU A 618 -2.35 1.30 -15.04
N GLN A 619 -1.69 1.60 -16.15
CA GLN A 619 -1.06 0.58 -16.99
C GLN A 619 0.45 0.62 -16.85
N LEU A 620 1.13 -0.49 -17.12
CA LEU A 620 2.59 -0.51 -17.11
C LEU A 620 3.12 -0.03 -18.45
N HIS A 621 4.15 0.81 -18.41
CA HIS A 621 4.89 1.26 -19.58
C HIS A 621 5.56 0.07 -20.27
N ARG A 622 5.74 0.09 -21.59
CA ARG A 622 6.27 -1.05 -22.36
C ARG A 622 7.64 -1.56 -21.87
N ASP A 623 8.46 -0.65 -21.35
CA ASP A 623 9.85 -0.89 -20.92
C ASP A 623 10.03 -0.83 -19.39
N TYR A 624 8.95 -0.97 -18.61
CA TYR A 624 8.99 -0.81 -17.15
C TYR A 624 10.02 -1.70 -16.45
N CYS A 625 10.22 -2.95 -16.91
CA CYS A 625 11.19 -3.88 -16.31
C CYS A 625 12.63 -3.37 -16.37
N ASN A 626 12.97 -2.53 -17.34
CA ASN A 626 14.31 -1.99 -17.53
C ASN A 626 14.53 -0.66 -16.78
N GLN A 627 13.48 -0.12 -16.15
CA GLN A 627 13.59 1.13 -15.40
C GLN A 627 14.22 0.86 -14.04
N LYS A 628 15.30 1.60 -13.73
CA LYS A 628 16.05 1.47 -12.47
C LYS A 628 15.13 1.56 -11.24
N GLY A 629 14.19 2.50 -11.24
CA GLY A 629 13.23 2.70 -10.16
C GLY A 629 12.36 1.47 -9.89
N PHE A 630 11.95 0.75 -10.93
CA PHE A 630 11.17 -0.49 -10.80
C PHE A 630 12.06 -1.69 -10.48
N SER A 631 13.16 -1.87 -11.22
CA SER A 631 14.05 -3.05 -11.08
C SER A 631 14.66 -3.16 -9.68
N THR A 632 14.93 -2.03 -9.01
CA THR A 632 15.44 -2.01 -7.63
C THR A 632 14.48 -2.69 -6.66
N TRP A 633 13.16 -2.53 -6.85
CA TRP A 633 12.15 -3.10 -5.96
C TRP A 633 11.45 -4.33 -6.57
N SER A 634 12.01 -4.87 -7.66
CA SER A 634 11.38 -5.96 -8.40
C SER A 634 11.42 -7.28 -7.64
N ASP A 635 10.38 -8.07 -7.88
CA ASP A 635 10.27 -9.47 -7.49
C ASP A 635 10.26 -10.33 -8.77
N PHE A 636 11.35 -11.05 -9.00
CA PHE A 636 11.70 -11.60 -10.32
C PHE A 636 10.64 -12.52 -10.93
N GLN A 637 9.82 -13.18 -10.10
CA GLN A 637 8.89 -14.21 -10.58
C GLN A 637 7.59 -13.66 -11.19
N LEU A 638 6.98 -12.63 -10.59
CA LEU A 638 5.68 -12.10 -11.02
C LEU A 638 5.81 -10.82 -11.85
N ASP A 639 6.92 -10.13 -11.72
CA ASP A 639 7.14 -8.86 -12.38
C ASP A 639 7.10 -8.88 -13.91
N PRO A 640 7.42 -9.98 -14.62
CA PRO A 640 7.24 -10.05 -16.08
C PRO A 640 5.77 -10.09 -16.53
N ILE A 641 4.82 -10.35 -15.62
CA ILE A 641 3.40 -10.53 -15.94
C ILE A 641 2.62 -9.28 -15.48
N PRO A 642 2.44 -8.27 -16.34
CA PRO A 642 1.84 -6.99 -15.95
C PRO A 642 0.40 -7.13 -15.44
N SER A 643 -0.34 -8.14 -15.91
CA SER A 643 -1.71 -8.43 -15.51
C SER A 643 -1.85 -8.87 -14.05
N ARG A 644 -0.75 -9.36 -13.44
CA ARG A 644 -0.71 -9.79 -12.04
C ARG A 644 -0.14 -8.73 -11.11
N LEU A 645 0.28 -7.58 -11.63
CA LEU A 645 0.83 -6.49 -10.83
C LEU A 645 -0.26 -5.59 -10.25
N THR A 646 0.10 -4.85 -9.21
CA THR A 646 -0.84 -4.11 -8.35
C THR A 646 -1.72 -3.09 -9.07
N PRO A 647 -1.29 -2.38 -10.13
CA PRO A 647 -2.18 -1.45 -10.85
C PRO A 647 -3.47 -2.07 -11.41
N GLN A 648 -3.50 -3.39 -11.62
CA GLN A 648 -4.69 -4.11 -12.11
C GLN A 648 -5.67 -4.51 -10.99
N GLU A 649 -5.26 -4.44 -9.73
CA GLU A 649 -6.10 -4.79 -8.60
C GLU A 649 -7.01 -3.63 -8.19
N PRO A 650 -8.27 -3.88 -7.78
CA PRO A 650 -9.15 -2.84 -7.24
C PRO A 650 -8.83 -2.46 -5.79
N GLN A 651 -8.16 -3.36 -5.06
CA GLN A 651 -7.90 -3.23 -3.63
C GLN A 651 -6.46 -3.59 -3.29
N LEU A 652 -5.97 -3.03 -2.18
CA LEU A 652 -4.69 -3.33 -1.57
C LEU A 652 -4.90 -4.19 -0.34
N CYS A 653 -3.96 -5.10 -0.09
CA CYS A 653 -3.88 -5.87 1.15
C CYS A 653 -2.61 -5.44 1.88
N LEU A 654 -2.78 -4.56 2.86
CA LEU A 654 -1.66 -3.98 3.61
C LEU A 654 -1.40 -4.74 4.91
N VAL A 655 -0.14 -5.07 5.13
CA VAL A 655 0.33 -5.85 6.29
C VAL A 655 1.56 -5.24 6.95
N ASP A 656 1.73 -5.53 8.23
CA ASP A 656 2.88 -5.16 9.04
C ASP A 656 4.19 -5.72 8.43
N PRO A 657 5.24 -4.90 8.21
CA PRO A 657 6.53 -5.40 7.73
C PRO A 657 7.16 -6.50 8.59
N ALA A 658 6.81 -6.57 9.89
CA ALA A 658 7.23 -7.62 10.81
C ALA A 658 6.83 -9.04 10.37
N TYR A 659 5.85 -9.21 9.46
CA TYR A 659 5.55 -10.49 8.82
C TYR A 659 6.68 -11.02 7.93
N PHE A 660 7.58 -10.15 7.47
CA PHE A 660 8.63 -10.48 6.51
C PHE A 660 10.02 -10.11 7.01
N ILE A 661 10.32 -8.82 7.13
CA ILE A 661 11.63 -8.30 7.54
C ILE A 661 11.37 -7.17 8.53
N ASN A 662 11.83 -7.33 9.77
CA ASN A 662 11.61 -6.37 10.85
C ASN A 662 12.53 -5.13 10.71
N THR A 663 12.34 -4.33 9.67
CA THR A 663 13.19 -3.16 9.38
C THR A 663 12.44 -2.04 8.67
N SER A 664 12.91 -0.81 8.84
CA SER A 664 12.39 0.40 8.17
C SER A 664 13.36 1.04 7.17
N PHE A 665 14.46 0.36 6.80
CA PHE A 665 15.45 0.89 5.84
C PHE A 665 14.91 1.25 4.44
N PRO A 666 13.88 0.58 3.86
CA PRO A 666 13.46 0.84 2.48
C PRO A 666 13.10 2.29 2.23
N SER A 667 12.45 2.93 3.21
CA SER A 667 12.18 4.36 3.19
C SER A 667 13.46 5.19 3.16
N LEU A 668 14.43 4.90 4.02
CA LEU A 668 15.67 5.67 4.10
C LEU A 668 16.52 5.56 2.82
N LEU A 669 16.44 4.44 2.10
CA LEU A 669 17.16 4.22 0.83
C LEU A 669 16.36 4.66 -0.42
N ARG A 670 15.21 5.33 -0.26
CA ARG A 670 14.47 5.90 -1.39
C ARG A 670 15.37 6.85 -2.20
N PRO A 671 15.36 6.78 -3.55
CA PRO A 671 16.08 7.73 -4.39
C PRO A 671 15.79 9.19 -4.00
N GLY A 672 16.83 10.03 -3.98
CA GLY A 672 16.74 11.43 -3.60
C GLY A 672 17.11 11.72 -2.15
N ARG A 673 16.86 10.81 -1.19
CA ARG A 673 17.13 11.08 0.24
C ARG A 673 18.62 11.10 0.61
N LYS A 674 19.45 10.34 -0.11
CA LYS A 674 20.92 10.35 -0.01
C LYS A 674 21.43 10.30 1.45
N MET A 675 21.05 9.26 2.19
CA MET A 675 21.47 9.06 3.59
C MET A 675 22.98 8.99 3.73
N ASP A 676 23.53 9.70 4.71
CA ASP A 676 24.95 9.61 5.07
C ASP A 676 25.18 8.77 6.34
N LEU A 677 24.28 8.90 7.34
CA LEU A 677 24.35 8.18 8.62
C LEU A 677 22.97 7.63 9.00
N ILE A 678 22.93 6.36 9.40
CA ILE A 678 21.72 5.70 9.93
C ILE A 678 21.99 5.27 11.38
N LEU A 679 21.15 5.74 12.30
CA LEU A 679 21.07 5.23 13.67
C LEU A 679 19.99 4.14 13.71
N SER A 680 20.41 2.88 13.73
CA SER A 680 19.55 1.70 13.73
C SER A 680 19.25 1.28 15.17
N PHE A 681 17.99 1.44 15.59
CA PHE A 681 17.50 0.99 16.90
C PHE A 681 16.75 -0.33 16.75
N ASN A 682 17.36 -1.40 17.26
CA ASN A 682 16.79 -2.73 17.25
C ASN A 682 16.06 -3.02 18.56
N CYS A 683 14.92 -3.69 18.44
CA CYS A 683 14.09 -4.06 19.58
C CYS A 683 13.83 -5.56 19.61
N SER A 684 14.69 -6.38 19.01
CA SER A 684 14.62 -7.84 19.10
C SER A 684 15.21 -8.33 20.43
N LEU A 685 14.59 -9.33 21.07
CA LEU A 685 15.12 -9.90 22.32
C LEU A 685 16.22 -10.94 22.07
N ASN A 686 16.05 -11.77 21.04
CA ASN A 686 16.84 -12.99 20.88
C ASN A 686 17.77 -12.96 19.66
N SER A 687 17.61 -12.00 18.76
CA SER A 687 18.34 -11.95 17.49
C SER A 687 18.66 -10.50 17.11
N PRO A 688 19.63 -9.87 17.80
CA PRO A 688 19.91 -8.44 17.66
C PRO A 688 20.35 -8.05 16.25
N PHE A 689 20.96 -8.95 15.49
CA PHE A 689 21.53 -8.65 14.18
C PHE A 689 20.76 -9.24 12.99
N GLU A 690 19.74 -10.08 13.23
CA GLU A 690 19.06 -10.81 12.15
C GLU A 690 18.38 -9.87 11.15
N ALA A 691 17.63 -8.89 11.65
CA ALA A 691 16.97 -7.89 10.80
C ALA A 691 17.99 -7.08 9.98
N LEU A 692 19.15 -6.76 10.58
CA LEU A 692 20.22 -6.02 9.92
C LEU A 692 20.89 -6.85 8.80
N GLN A 693 21.19 -8.13 9.07
CA GLN A 693 21.75 -9.05 8.07
C GLN A 693 20.78 -9.34 6.92
N GLN A 694 19.49 -9.51 7.23
CA GLN A 694 18.44 -9.63 6.20
C GLN A 694 18.33 -8.36 5.34
N SER A 695 18.48 -7.18 5.96
CA SER A 695 18.52 -5.91 5.26
C SER A 695 19.71 -5.80 4.31
N GLU A 696 20.90 -6.21 4.75
CA GLU A 696 22.11 -6.27 3.91
C GLU A 696 21.88 -7.20 2.69
N LEU A 697 21.40 -8.42 2.92
CA LEU A 697 21.12 -9.38 1.85
C LEU A 697 20.08 -8.85 0.86
N TYR A 698 19.04 -8.21 1.36
CA TYR A 698 18.01 -7.59 0.53
C TYR A 698 18.59 -6.47 -0.34
N CYS A 699 19.43 -5.59 0.24
CA CYS A 699 20.07 -4.49 -0.47
C CYS A 699 21.07 -5.01 -1.51
N LYS A 700 21.90 -5.98 -1.14
CA LYS A 700 22.89 -6.61 -2.02
C LYS A 700 22.25 -7.27 -3.24
N ALA A 701 21.14 -7.98 -3.04
CA ALA A 701 20.39 -8.61 -4.12
C ALA A 701 19.81 -7.59 -5.14
N ARG A 702 19.67 -6.33 -4.74
CA ARG A 702 19.03 -5.25 -5.52
C ARG A 702 20.01 -4.15 -5.95
N GLY A 703 21.30 -4.32 -5.67
CA GLY A 703 22.33 -3.32 -5.96
C GLY A 703 22.13 -2.00 -5.21
N LEU A 704 21.46 -2.03 -4.05
CA LEU A 704 21.34 -0.87 -3.18
C LEU A 704 22.61 -0.73 -2.31
N PRO A 705 23.17 0.49 -2.19
CA PRO A 705 24.37 0.70 -1.40
C PRO A 705 24.04 0.55 0.10
N PHE A 706 24.66 -0.44 0.74
CA PHE A 706 24.48 -0.75 2.16
C PHE A 706 25.81 -1.27 2.72
N PRO A 707 26.21 -0.91 3.95
CA PRO A 707 27.48 -1.37 4.52
C PRO A 707 27.45 -2.88 4.81
N HIS A 708 28.61 -3.54 4.68
CA HIS A 708 28.75 -4.93 5.06
C HIS A 708 28.62 -5.14 6.57
N VAL A 709 27.83 -6.15 6.97
CA VAL A 709 27.54 -6.47 8.38
C VAL A 709 28.40 -7.68 8.78
N GLU A 710 29.68 -7.43 9.00
CA GLU A 710 30.62 -8.44 9.50
C GLU A 710 30.64 -8.45 11.03
N LEU A 711 30.26 -9.58 11.62
CA LEU A 711 30.20 -9.78 13.08
C LEU A 711 31.21 -10.85 13.49
N SER A 712 31.99 -10.58 14.55
CA SER A 712 32.83 -11.61 15.13
C SER A 712 31.97 -12.63 15.91
N PRO A 713 32.45 -13.88 16.10
CA PRO A 713 31.77 -14.85 16.95
C PRO A 713 31.54 -14.33 18.38
N GLU A 714 32.46 -13.51 18.91
CA GLU A 714 32.30 -12.86 20.20
C GLU A 714 31.17 -11.83 20.21
N ASP A 715 31.01 -11.05 19.13
CA ASP A 715 29.92 -10.07 19.03
C ASP A 715 28.53 -10.73 18.98
N GLN A 716 28.43 -11.94 18.41
CA GLN A 716 27.19 -12.73 18.43
C GLN A 716 26.88 -13.31 19.82
N LEU A 717 27.91 -13.71 20.57
CA LEU A 717 27.76 -14.27 21.92
C LEU A 717 27.53 -13.19 22.99
N GLN A 718 28.17 -12.04 22.84
CA GLN A 718 28.15 -10.93 23.80
C GLN A 718 27.94 -9.60 23.07
N PRO A 719 26.69 -9.30 22.66
CA PRO A 719 26.39 -8.06 21.97
C PRO A 719 26.62 -6.85 22.89
N LYS A 720 27.26 -5.81 22.36
CA LYS A 720 27.56 -4.51 23.00
C LYS A 720 26.45 -3.50 22.75
N GLU A 721 26.48 -2.36 23.44
CA GLU A 721 25.47 -1.31 23.29
C GLU A 721 25.44 -0.64 21.91
N CYS A 722 26.56 -0.63 21.18
CA CYS A 722 26.66 0.03 19.89
C CYS A 722 27.69 -0.62 18.96
N TYR A 723 27.34 -0.71 17.68
CA TYR A 723 28.17 -1.25 16.60
C TYR A 723 28.25 -0.27 15.44
N LEU A 724 29.46 -0.07 14.90
CA LEU A 724 29.70 0.76 13.73
C LEU A 724 29.94 -0.13 12.50
N PHE A 725 29.06 -0.02 11.52
CA PHE A 725 29.23 -0.61 10.20
C PHE A 725 29.44 0.49 9.18
N SER A 726 30.55 0.42 8.44
CA SER A 726 30.85 1.38 7.40
C SER A 726 31.68 0.71 6.34
N ASP A 727 31.32 0.91 5.08
CA ASP A 727 32.16 0.51 3.96
C ASP A 727 32.91 1.74 3.41
N PRO A 728 34.22 1.86 3.63
CA PRO A 728 35.01 2.95 3.07
C PRO A 728 35.24 2.80 1.56
N THR A 729 35.03 1.61 0.98
CA THR A 729 35.20 1.35 -0.46
C THR A 729 33.98 1.79 -1.27
N CYS A 730 32.82 1.93 -0.62
CA CYS A 730 31.58 2.43 -1.20
C CYS A 730 31.12 3.73 -0.50
N PRO A 731 31.59 4.92 -0.94
CA PRO A 731 31.20 6.19 -0.33
C PRO A 731 29.70 6.50 -0.40
N GLU A 732 28.99 5.89 -1.36
CA GLU A 732 27.54 5.99 -1.53
C GLU A 732 26.76 5.23 -0.45
N ALA A 733 27.39 4.24 0.21
CA ALA A 733 26.77 3.49 1.29
C ALA A 733 26.75 4.33 2.58
N PRO A 734 25.60 4.38 3.27
CA PRO A 734 25.50 5.11 4.53
C PRO A 734 26.37 4.44 5.59
N VAL A 735 26.94 5.26 6.48
CA VAL A 735 27.50 4.77 7.74
C VAL A 735 26.32 4.33 8.62
N LEU A 736 26.44 3.20 9.30
CA LEU A 736 25.38 2.65 10.13
C LEU A 736 25.89 2.44 11.56
N LEU A 737 25.23 3.08 12.52
CA LEU A 737 25.39 2.81 13.94
C LEU A 737 24.21 1.98 14.42
N HIS A 738 24.46 0.75 14.81
CA HIS A 738 23.45 -0.20 15.26
C HIS A 738 23.45 -0.33 16.78
N PHE A 739 22.26 -0.22 17.37
CA PHE A 739 21.99 -0.27 18.80
C PHE A 739 21.07 -1.46 19.09
N PRO A 740 21.62 -2.61 19.48
CA PRO A 740 20.82 -3.76 19.87
C PRO A 740 20.22 -3.56 21.26
N LEU A 741 19.06 -4.17 21.51
CA LEU A 741 18.41 -4.13 22.83
C LEU A 741 19.14 -5.08 23.81
N VAL A 742 20.17 -4.56 24.47
CA VAL A 742 21.02 -5.34 25.37
C VAL A 742 21.18 -4.68 26.73
N ASN A 743 21.25 -5.49 27.79
CA ASN A 743 21.55 -5.02 29.15
C ASN A 743 22.94 -5.51 29.58
N VAL A 744 23.98 -4.73 29.22
CA VAL A 744 25.39 -5.06 29.46
C VAL A 744 25.94 -4.17 30.58
N SER A 745 26.48 -2.98 30.26
CA SER A 745 27.09 -2.11 31.28
C SER A 745 26.05 -1.44 32.17
N PHE A 746 24.80 -1.28 31.73
CA PHE A 746 23.72 -0.68 32.53
C PHE A 746 23.42 -1.43 33.84
N LYS A 747 23.78 -2.71 33.93
CA LYS A 747 23.71 -3.51 35.17
C LYS A 747 24.54 -2.90 36.30
N ASP A 748 25.71 -2.39 35.95
CA ASP A 748 26.71 -1.90 36.91
C ASP A 748 26.74 -0.38 37.01
N TYR A 749 26.25 0.33 35.98
CA TYR A 749 26.30 1.78 35.85
C TYR A 749 24.91 2.41 35.79
N SER A 750 24.70 3.50 36.52
CA SER A 750 23.44 4.26 36.51
C SER A 750 23.43 5.38 35.46
N ALA A 751 24.61 5.88 35.11
CA ALA A 751 24.87 6.83 34.03
C ALA A 751 26.26 6.53 33.43
N PRO A 752 26.59 7.00 32.22
CA PRO A 752 27.91 6.76 31.61
C PRO A 752 29.05 7.14 32.57
N GLY A 753 29.87 6.15 32.95
CA GLY A 753 30.98 6.31 33.89
C GLY A 753 30.62 6.36 35.39
N VAL A 754 29.33 6.32 35.76
CA VAL A 754 28.86 6.38 37.16
C VAL A 754 28.40 5.00 37.64
N LYS A 755 29.17 4.38 38.53
CA LYS A 755 28.83 3.06 39.12
C LYS A 755 27.61 3.16 40.05
N ARG A 756 26.75 2.16 40.00
CA ARG A 756 25.59 2.03 40.90
C ARG A 756 26.03 1.82 42.34
N SER A 757 25.30 2.43 43.27
CA SER A 757 25.37 2.05 44.69
C SER A 757 24.68 0.70 44.92
N PRO A 758 24.98 -0.03 46.03
CA PRO A 758 24.33 -1.31 46.33
C PRO A 758 22.79 -1.26 46.34
N ALA A 759 22.21 -0.11 46.70
CA ALA A 759 20.76 0.10 46.71
C ALA A 759 20.16 0.23 45.30
N GLU A 760 20.95 0.65 44.31
CA GLU A 760 20.52 0.89 42.92
C GLU A 760 20.78 -0.30 41.99
N ILE A 761 21.49 -1.34 42.45
CA ILE A 761 21.76 -2.56 41.68
C ILE A 761 20.47 -3.18 41.13
N PRO A 762 19.36 -3.32 41.90
CA PRO A 762 18.13 -3.89 41.38
C PRO A 762 17.56 -3.14 40.17
N ALA A 763 17.73 -1.81 40.13
CA ALA A 763 17.24 -0.97 39.03
C ALA A 763 18.04 -1.15 37.72
N GLY A 764 19.23 -1.77 37.77
CA GLY A 764 20.00 -2.17 36.58
C GLY A 764 19.66 -3.57 36.06
N GLN A 765 18.86 -4.35 36.81
CA GLN A 765 18.51 -5.73 36.45
C GLN A 765 17.26 -5.76 35.55
N VAL A 766 17.39 -5.23 34.34
CA VAL A 766 16.36 -5.27 33.30
C VAL A 766 16.44 -6.59 32.55
N ASP A 767 15.36 -7.38 32.59
CA ASP A 767 15.29 -8.69 31.96
C ASP A 767 14.83 -8.63 30.50
N VAL A 768 15.79 -8.56 29.59
CA VAL A 768 15.58 -8.56 28.14
C VAL A 768 15.96 -9.88 27.46
N THR A 769 16.24 -10.94 28.24
CA THR A 769 16.79 -12.20 27.69
C THR A 769 16.04 -13.46 28.11
N LYS A 770 15.27 -13.45 29.20
CA LYS A 770 14.61 -14.66 29.70
C LYS A 770 13.24 -14.86 29.09
N ASP A 771 12.79 -16.12 29.02
CA ASP A 771 11.46 -16.53 28.53
C ASP A 771 10.29 -15.90 29.32
N THR A 772 10.55 -15.47 30.57
CA THR A 772 9.59 -14.79 31.44
C THR A 772 9.68 -13.26 31.37
N SER A 773 10.38 -12.72 30.38
CA SER A 773 10.57 -11.27 30.23
C SER A 773 9.20 -10.56 30.14
N PRO A 774 9.00 -9.46 30.88
CA PRO A 774 7.79 -8.66 30.77
C PRO A 774 7.68 -7.95 29.40
N TYR A 775 8.72 -7.99 28.57
CA TYR A 775 8.79 -7.28 27.30
C TYR A 775 8.42 -8.14 26.09
N ALA A 776 7.68 -9.23 26.28
CA ALA A 776 7.14 -10.04 25.18
C ALA A 776 6.24 -9.22 24.23
N LEU A 777 6.19 -9.59 22.94
CA LEU A 777 5.50 -8.83 21.89
C LEU A 777 4.03 -8.54 22.23
N CYS A 778 3.30 -9.55 22.71
CA CYS A 778 1.88 -9.46 23.04
C CYS A 778 1.58 -8.75 24.37
N ASN A 779 2.59 -8.44 25.18
CA ASN A 779 2.35 -7.83 26.48
C ASN A 779 2.04 -6.33 26.36
N MET A 780 0.76 -5.99 26.54
CA MET A 780 0.28 -4.60 26.52
C MET A 780 0.24 -3.94 27.91
N THR A 781 0.64 -4.64 28.98
CA THR A 781 0.60 -4.10 30.36
C THR A 781 1.95 -4.24 31.05
N TYR A 782 2.59 -3.11 31.33
CA TYR A 782 3.86 -3.08 32.06
C TYR A 782 3.63 -2.66 33.49
N LYS A 783 4.41 -3.20 34.42
CA LYS A 783 4.54 -2.55 35.73
C LYS A 783 5.32 -1.25 35.55
N LYS A 784 5.18 -0.32 36.48
CA LYS A 784 5.88 0.97 36.41
C LYS A 784 7.40 0.75 36.41
N GLU A 785 7.86 -0.22 37.18
CA GLU A 785 9.27 -0.59 37.29
C GLU A 785 9.80 -1.18 35.98
N ASP A 786 9.01 -2.01 35.30
CA ASP A 786 9.38 -2.61 34.01
C ASP A 786 9.45 -1.52 32.92
N PHE A 787 8.48 -0.61 32.88
CA PHE A 787 8.49 0.52 31.94
C PHE A 787 9.70 1.42 32.18
N ASP A 788 9.91 1.87 33.42
CA ASP A 788 11.03 2.75 33.76
C ASP A 788 12.38 2.05 33.54
N GLY A 789 12.45 0.73 33.76
CA GLY A 789 13.63 -0.10 33.53
C GLY A 789 14.02 -0.12 32.05
N LEU A 790 13.10 -0.46 31.15
CA LEU A 790 13.35 -0.51 29.71
C LEU A 790 13.64 0.88 29.12
N LEU A 791 12.91 1.91 29.57
CA LEU A 791 13.13 3.30 29.16
C LEU A 791 14.55 3.75 29.51
N ARG A 792 14.97 3.58 30.77
CA ARG A 792 16.30 4.00 31.25
C ARG A 792 17.42 3.18 30.64
N LEU A 793 17.21 1.89 30.39
CA LEU A 793 18.18 1.06 29.67
C LEU A 793 18.43 1.63 28.26
N SER A 794 17.35 1.94 27.54
CA SER A 794 17.41 2.46 26.18
C SER A 794 18.02 3.86 26.12
N ASP A 795 17.71 4.70 27.11
CA ASP A 795 18.31 6.03 27.31
C ASP A 795 19.82 5.93 27.59
N TYR A 796 20.21 5.06 28.53
CA TYR A 796 21.60 4.84 28.90
C TYR A 796 22.44 4.30 27.74
N ASN A 797 21.96 3.30 27.00
CA ASN A 797 22.75 2.67 25.92
C ASN A 797 23.16 3.69 24.83
N VAL A 798 22.27 4.63 24.51
CA VAL A 798 22.55 5.70 23.55
C VAL A 798 23.49 6.75 24.15
N GLN A 799 23.26 7.18 25.40
CA GLN A 799 24.15 8.13 26.08
C GLN A 799 25.57 7.58 26.24
N ASN A 800 25.71 6.31 26.61
CA ASN A 800 27.01 5.63 26.75
C ASN A 800 27.76 5.53 25.42
N SER A 801 27.04 5.65 24.29
CA SER A 801 27.58 5.57 22.94
C SER A 801 27.78 6.95 22.29
N GLN A 802 27.67 8.05 23.06
CA GLN A 802 27.82 9.42 22.54
C GLN A 802 29.10 9.61 21.71
N ALA A 803 30.23 9.08 22.19
CA ALA A 803 31.51 9.20 21.49
C ALA A 803 31.47 8.57 20.09
N ALA A 804 30.85 7.40 19.95
CA ALA A 804 30.69 6.71 18.67
C ALA A 804 29.78 7.50 17.70
N ILE A 805 28.69 8.07 18.22
CA ILE A 805 27.78 8.91 17.41
C ILE A 805 28.51 10.15 16.90
N LEU A 806 29.22 10.87 17.78
CA LEU A 806 29.99 12.07 17.39
C LEU A 806 31.11 11.72 16.40
N GLN A 807 31.75 10.56 16.54
CA GLN A 807 32.77 10.09 15.60
C GLN A 807 32.17 9.76 14.23
N ALA A 808 31.02 9.10 14.18
CA ALA A 808 30.32 8.81 12.93
C ALA A 808 29.89 10.11 12.23
N LEU A 809 29.33 11.07 12.98
CA LEU A 809 28.97 12.40 12.47
C LEU A 809 30.17 13.14 11.87
N ARG A 810 31.33 13.14 12.54
CA ARG A 810 32.57 13.70 11.98
C ARG A 810 33.02 12.98 10.72
N THR A 811 32.84 11.67 10.65
CA THR A 811 33.22 10.86 9.48
C THR A 811 32.37 11.22 8.26
N VAL A 812 31.06 11.31 8.43
CA VAL A 812 30.16 11.66 7.31
C VAL A 812 30.30 13.11 6.89
N LEU A 813 30.56 14.03 7.83
CA LEU A 813 30.83 15.43 7.51
C LEU A 813 32.09 15.57 6.64
N LYS A 814 33.14 14.78 6.92
CA LYS A 814 34.35 14.73 6.07
C LYS A 814 34.07 14.21 4.67
N ARG A 815 33.17 13.24 4.51
CA ARG A 815 32.76 12.71 3.19
C ARG A 815 32.07 13.77 2.33
N ARG A 816 31.37 14.72 2.95
CA ARG A 816 30.66 15.82 2.28
C ARG A 816 31.53 17.04 2.01
N ALA A 817 32.74 17.12 2.57
CA ALA A 817 33.62 18.27 2.42
C ALA A 817 34.04 18.51 0.96
N PRO A 818 34.18 19.77 0.51
CA PRO A 818 34.51 20.11 -0.89
C PRO A 818 35.80 19.45 -1.41
N GLU A 819 36.79 19.26 -0.53
CA GLU A 819 38.09 18.67 -0.85
C GLU A 819 38.04 17.15 -1.14
N ALA A 820 36.92 16.49 -0.80
CA ALA A 820 36.72 15.05 -1.03
C ALA A 820 36.03 14.75 -2.38
N ARG A 821 35.63 15.77 -3.17
CA ARG A 821 35.04 15.57 -4.50
C ARG A 821 36.15 15.27 -5.52
N PRO A 822 36.15 14.12 -6.22
CA PRO A 822 37.04 13.93 -7.36
C PRO A 822 36.74 15.00 -8.42
N SER A 823 37.80 15.63 -8.92
CA SER A 823 37.77 16.72 -9.90
C SER A 823 37.39 16.24 -11.30
N ASN A 824 36.19 15.67 -11.48
CA ASN A 824 35.64 15.31 -12.80
C ASN A 824 34.12 15.46 -12.80
N ALA A 825 33.66 16.70 -13.04
CA ALA A 825 32.33 17.00 -13.58
C ALA A 825 32.33 18.43 -14.16
N GLN A 826 33.15 18.64 -15.18
CA GLN A 826 32.89 19.64 -16.22
C GLN A 826 33.09 18.92 -17.55
N MET A 827 32.02 18.33 -18.08
CA MET A 827 31.75 18.14 -19.51
C MET A 827 30.29 17.77 -19.72
#